data_AF-A0A832PY95-F1
#
_entry.id   AF-A0A832PY95-F1
#
_cell.length_a   1.000
_cell.length_b   1.000
_cell.length_c   1.000
_cell.angle_alpha   90.00
_cell.angle_beta   90.00
_cell.angle_gamma   90.00
#
_symmetry.space_group_name_H-M   'P 1'
#
loop_
_entity.id
_entity.type
_entity.pdbx_description
1 polymer ?
#
loop_
_entity_poly.entity_id
_entity_poly.type
_entity_poly.pdbx_seq_one_letter_code
_entity_poly.pdbx_strand_id
1 'polypeptide(L)'
;MRPAFSIVIAGLFVVFVGCGESPENGNDIGDVSEDTFDDTDTKEPSEDVKDTDTDDGDGSQEIEVTDDDPGQDDSEPPEECVDPDGDGYGEGCAAGPDCAPDDPLRFQLVNLYVDADYDGHGVGEPIESCIGAEILPGWATNGDDCDDRDPTVYPGAPELADDGVANGCAGEDLKAATANGIFVSPDGTEDGAGTREDPVNSIKTAIQKAGAQQIKDIFVAGGDYDESLVVLNDVAIHASYNPATWEFDSQERVTSLYSTGPVAIRAMESSLVLNRIKVIGYRSDAGSSQHTTVNGIIIEDGEATVVDTTVRGCEITTTVADDREVSCKGLWAINSDVILISATIEGGELSIQEDSLTGPVERNCSSTAVTSENSSLLLLNTSLDVDPNITIDNSAGTIKANLAGQYLDVTGGTVAFIGGKMVSHMWIQANGIDAQDDELQVDLQAEGTGISISGLGRVYLINSNIASIAANVLSQVSVTSLNPVNATISNSAKSTAATVSSGTLVSLNSAAHVDFNEAGVQLDGLPEESNVSQQNLTQLQVLEVGQEGTAQIANTVFLMDGSDADEGNNFISLLPGASLYMTHNVFWVYEGDFCKINDGTSCVVQKTDDDFSKCTKDAGCLLIENMIEADPKYGEVPHEVEPGSPLIDNGIDPAELGFSLTTDYFGEHRPKGAGYDIGPVEFE
;
A
#
# COMPACT_ATOMS: atom_id res chain seq x y z
N MET A 1 -18.02 25.13 -20.79
CA MET A 1 -18.28 24.19 -21.91
C MET A 1 -17.70 22.85 -21.50
N ARG A 2 -18.53 21.81 -21.45
CA ARG A 2 -18.15 20.44 -21.06
C ARG A 2 -17.43 19.73 -22.22
N PRO A 3 -16.57 18.74 -21.96
CA PRO A 3 -16.49 17.55 -22.79
C PRO A 3 -17.21 16.38 -22.10
N ALA A 4 -18.01 15.66 -22.90
CA ALA A 4 -18.76 14.49 -22.49
C ALA A 4 -17.92 13.23 -22.76
N PHE A 5 -17.84 12.33 -21.77
CA PHE A 5 -17.35 10.96 -21.97
C PHE A 5 -18.54 10.01 -22.09
N SER A 6 -18.51 9.20 -23.15
CA SER A 6 -19.53 8.21 -23.47
C SER A 6 -19.26 6.91 -22.73
N ILE A 7 -20.26 6.47 -21.96
CA ILE A 7 -20.33 5.15 -21.32
C ILE A 7 -20.79 4.12 -22.37
N VAL A 8 -20.04 3.03 -22.54
CA VAL A 8 -20.46 1.85 -23.33
C VAL A 8 -20.88 0.75 -22.36
N ILE A 9 -22.19 0.49 -22.27
CA ILE A 9 -22.78 -0.65 -21.57
C ILE A 9 -22.84 -1.82 -22.57
N ALA A 10 -22.12 -2.91 -22.27
CA ALA A 10 -22.23 -4.17 -23.03
C ALA A 10 -23.37 -5.03 -22.45
N GLY A 11 -24.50 -5.07 -23.17
CA GLY A 11 -25.64 -5.92 -22.87
C GLY A 11 -25.74 -7.12 -23.82
N LEU A 12 -25.64 -8.32 -23.23
CA LEU A 12 -26.41 -9.55 -23.46
C LEU A 12 -26.93 -9.83 -24.90
N PHE A 13 -26.30 -10.79 -25.59
CA PHE A 13 -26.78 -11.36 -26.86
C PHE A 13 -27.68 -12.60 -26.62
N VAL A 14 -28.91 -12.55 -27.12
CA VAL A 14 -29.79 -13.71 -27.32
C VAL A 14 -29.85 -14.03 -28.82
N VAL A 15 -29.60 -15.30 -29.15
CA VAL A 15 -29.57 -15.87 -30.51
C VAL A 15 -30.97 -16.05 -31.08
N PHE A 16 -31.19 -15.69 -32.35
CA PHE A 16 -31.96 -16.49 -33.32
C PHE A 16 -31.72 -16.06 -34.79
N VAL A 17 -31.02 -16.95 -35.51
CA VAL A 17 -31.18 -17.45 -36.90
C VAL A 17 -31.88 -16.57 -37.96
N GLY A 18 -31.21 -16.37 -39.10
CA GLY A 18 -31.91 -16.17 -40.39
C GLY A 18 -31.11 -15.61 -41.57
N CYS A 19 -30.36 -16.49 -42.26
CA CYS A 19 -30.02 -16.55 -43.70
C CYS A 19 -29.74 -15.29 -44.55
N GLY A 20 -28.65 -15.33 -45.33
CA GLY A 20 -28.64 -14.74 -46.69
C GLY A 20 -27.31 -14.26 -47.26
N GLU A 21 -26.58 -15.19 -47.87
CA GLU A 21 -25.81 -15.06 -49.14
C GLU A 21 -24.65 -14.05 -49.30
N SER A 22 -23.48 -14.63 -49.57
CA SER A 22 -22.28 -14.12 -50.28
C SER A 22 -22.58 -13.88 -51.79
N PRO A 23 -21.64 -13.53 -52.71
CA PRO A 23 -20.22 -13.16 -52.57
C PRO A 23 -19.75 -12.01 -53.52
N GLU A 24 -18.44 -11.76 -53.49
CA GLU A 24 -17.54 -11.45 -54.63
C GLU A 24 -16.99 -10.02 -54.88
N ASN A 25 -15.64 -10.01 -54.93
CA ASN A 25 -14.72 -9.24 -55.78
C ASN A 25 -14.52 -7.75 -55.46
N GLY A 26 -13.32 -7.18 -55.49
CA GLY A 26 -12.00 -7.63 -55.91
C GLY A 26 -11.06 -6.41 -55.87
N ASN A 27 -9.76 -6.65 -55.68
CA ASN A 27 -8.68 -5.66 -55.65
C ASN A 27 -8.80 -4.52 -56.67
N ASP A 28 -8.38 -3.32 -56.28
CA ASP A 28 -7.42 -2.57 -57.10
C ASP A 28 -6.51 -1.64 -56.27
N ILE A 29 -5.24 -1.65 -56.64
CA ILE A 29 -4.11 -0.90 -56.08
C ILE A 29 -3.85 0.29 -57.02
N GLY A 30 -3.54 1.49 -56.50
CA GLY A 30 -3.09 2.57 -57.40
C GLY A 30 -2.86 3.93 -56.74
N ASP A 31 -1.62 4.12 -56.30
CA ASP A 31 -0.93 5.35 -55.92
C ASP A 31 -0.62 6.25 -57.14
N VAL A 32 -0.85 7.58 -57.09
CA VAL A 32 0.01 8.63 -57.71
C VAL A 32 -0.32 10.07 -57.27
N SER A 33 0.73 10.90 -57.37
CA SER A 33 1.07 12.24 -56.87
C SER A 33 0.55 13.51 -57.59
N GLU A 34 0.71 14.64 -56.88
CA GLU A 34 0.99 16.07 -57.23
C GLU A 34 0.64 16.69 -58.61
N ASP A 35 0.11 17.93 -58.59
CA ASP A 35 0.61 19.05 -59.43
C ASP A 35 0.04 20.46 -59.06
N THR A 36 0.98 21.43 -59.00
CA THR A 36 1.01 22.91 -59.24
C THR A 36 -0.23 23.82 -59.41
N PHE A 37 -0.15 25.10 -58.96
CA PHE A 37 -0.32 26.32 -59.80
C PHE A 37 0.05 27.65 -59.09
N ASP A 38 0.51 28.63 -59.89
CA ASP A 38 1.24 29.88 -59.57
C ASP A 38 0.65 31.15 -60.27
N ASP A 39 0.85 32.31 -59.62
CA ASP A 39 1.17 33.69 -60.07
C ASP A 39 0.23 34.86 -60.54
N THR A 40 0.58 36.07 -60.03
CA THR A 40 0.48 37.51 -60.51
C THR A 40 -0.88 38.27 -60.61
N ASP A 41 -1.09 39.62 -60.48
CA ASP A 41 -0.29 40.87 -60.63
C ASP A 41 -0.99 42.19 -60.07
N THR A 42 -0.17 43.23 -59.78
CA THR A 42 -0.20 44.71 -59.50
C THR A 42 -1.41 45.70 -59.56
N LYS A 43 -1.36 46.79 -58.73
CA LYS A 43 -1.24 48.26 -59.09
C LYS A 43 -1.36 49.30 -57.93
N GLU A 44 -0.55 50.38 -57.97
CA GLU A 44 -0.53 51.64 -57.14
C GLU A 44 -1.34 52.84 -57.78
N PRO A 45 -1.21 54.16 -57.41
CA PRO A 45 -1.66 54.92 -56.21
C PRO A 45 -2.36 56.29 -56.55
N SER A 46 -2.66 57.18 -55.57
CA SER A 46 -2.79 58.66 -55.75
C SER A 46 -2.69 59.48 -54.44
N GLU A 47 -2.20 60.73 -54.58
CA GLU A 47 -1.57 61.68 -53.63
C GLU A 47 -2.48 62.73 -52.91
N ASP A 48 -1.93 63.27 -51.80
CA ASP A 48 -1.80 64.64 -51.21
C ASP A 48 -2.79 65.80 -51.41
N VAL A 49 -2.74 66.74 -50.41
CA VAL A 49 -2.84 68.24 -50.42
C VAL A 49 -3.39 68.70 -49.02
N LYS A 50 -2.90 69.68 -48.24
CA LYS A 50 -2.08 70.91 -48.43
C LYS A 50 -1.56 71.50 -47.10
N ASP A 51 -0.55 72.34 -47.26
CA ASP A 51 0.30 73.12 -46.34
C ASP A 51 -0.19 74.57 -46.12
N THR A 52 0.19 75.25 -45.02
CA THR A 52 0.40 76.72 -44.89
C THR A 52 1.04 77.14 -43.53
N ASP A 53 2.36 77.35 -43.51
CA ASP A 53 3.15 78.58 -43.24
C ASP A 53 2.87 79.63 -42.11
N THR A 54 3.98 79.98 -41.42
CA THR A 54 4.59 81.32 -41.07
C THR A 54 4.36 82.09 -39.74
N ASP A 55 5.48 82.17 -38.97
CA ASP A 55 6.28 83.32 -38.46
C ASP A 55 5.82 84.40 -37.42
N ASP A 56 6.84 84.79 -36.64
CA ASP A 56 7.15 86.06 -35.91
C ASP A 56 6.78 86.29 -34.42
N GLY A 57 7.83 86.48 -33.58
CA GLY A 57 7.95 87.70 -32.74
C GLY A 57 8.14 87.63 -31.20
N ASP A 58 9.41 87.70 -30.76
CA ASP A 58 9.96 88.54 -29.65
C ASP A 58 9.59 88.35 -28.15
N GLY A 59 10.60 87.95 -27.34
CA GLY A 59 11.09 88.78 -26.22
C GLY A 59 10.63 88.53 -24.77
N SER A 60 11.40 87.69 -24.03
CA SER A 60 11.88 87.77 -22.61
C SER A 60 11.01 88.48 -21.54
N GLN A 61 10.83 88.06 -20.29
CA GLN A 61 11.38 87.07 -19.34
C GLN A 61 10.38 87.12 -18.13
N GLU A 62 10.08 86.04 -17.43
CA GLU A 62 10.70 85.69 -16.14
C GLU A 62 10.50 84.19 -15.84
N ILE A 63 11.50 83.63 -15.15
CA ILE A 63 11.95 82.23 -15.17
C ILE A 63 11.23 81.32 -14.16
N GLU A 64 10.99 80.09 -14.63
CA GLU A 64 10.76 78.79 -13.95
C GLU A 64 9.57 78.67 -12.98
N VAL A 65 8.41 78.35 -13.56
CA VAL A 65 7.41 77.47 -12.95
C VAL A 65 7.81 76.04 -13.32
N THR A 66 7.85 75.19 -12.30
CA THR A 66 8.22 73.76 -12.34
C THR A 66 7.56 73.01 -13.50
N ASP A 67 8.37 72.30 -14.29
CA ASP A 67 7.88 71.28 -15.23
C ASP A 67 7.13 70.21 -14.44
N ASP A 68 5.79 70.30 -14.47
CA ASP A 68 4.89 69.17 -14.29
C ASP A 68 5.15 68.23 -15.48
N ASP A 69 5.99 67.22 -15.28
CA ASP A 69 6.11 66.06 -16.15
C ASP A 69 4.78 65.28 -16.12
N PRO A 70 4.00 65.22 -17.21
CA PRO A 70 2.74 64.51 -17.22
C PRO A 70 3.02 63.04 -17.53
N GLY A 71 3.15 62.24 -16.48
CA GLY A 71 2.97 60.79 -16.54
C GLY A 71 4.26 59.98 -16.68
N GLN A 72 5.04 59.91 -15.60
CA GLN A 72 5.54 58.59 -15.21
C GLN A 72 4.35 57.81 -14.66
N ASP A 73 3.92 56.85 -15.47
CA ASP A 73 3.20 55.69 -15.02
C ASP A 73 4.12 54.95 -14.04
N ASP A 74 4.05 55.31 -12.76
CA ASP A 74 4.70 54.61 -11.64
C ASP A 74 3.98 53.28 -11.36
N SER A 75 3.46 52.60 -12.40
CA SER A 75 3.25 51.16 -12.32
C SER A 75 4.62 50.52 -12.33
N GLU A 76 5.17 50.40 -11.12
CA GLU A 76 6.11 49.37 -10.76
C GLU A 76 5.74 48.10 -11.55
N PRO A 77 6.67 47.55 -12.37
CA PRO A 77 6.37 46.34 -13.11
C PRO A 77 5.90 45.28 -12.11
N PRO A 78 4.91 44.43 -12.45
CA PRO A 78 4.47 43.40 -11.52
C PRO A 78 5.71 42.65 -11.04
N GLU A 79 5.90 42.59 -9.71
CA GLU A 79 7.03 41.90 -9.08
C GLU A 79 7.23 40.56 -9.80
N GLU A 80 8.34 40.42 -10.50
CA GLU A 80 8.68 39.16 -11.15
C GLU A 80 8.83 38.13 -10.03
N CYS A 81 8.19 36.97 -10.18
CA CYS A 81 8.33 35.86 -9.26
C CYS A 81 9.81 35.48 -9.13
N VAL A 82 10.36 35.63 -7.92
CA VAL A 82 11.71 35.22 -7.55
C VAL A 82 11.61 33.86 -6.86
N ASP A 83 11.85 32.83 -7.66
CA ASP A 83 11.81 31.41 -7.30
C ASP A 83 13.19 30.82 -7.63
N PRO A 84 14.14 30.78 -6.67
CA PRO A 84 15.51 30.41 -6.94
C PRO A 84 15.74 28.89 -7.14
N ASP A 85 14.87 28.04 -6.58
CA ASP A 85 14.98 26.58 -6.67
C ASP A 85 13.97 25.93 -7.62
N GLY A 86 13.01 26.69 -8.13
CA GLY A 86 12.11 26.33 -9.22
C GLY A 86 10.89 25.54 -8.78
N ASP A 87 10.53 25.57 -7.50
CA ASP A 87 9.38 24.83 -6.98
C ASP A 87 8.03 25.57 -7.13
N GLY A 88 8.09 26.83 -7.59
CA GLY A 88 6.95 27.70 -7.82
C GLY A 88 6.58 28.62 -6.65
N TYR A 89 7.27 28.50 -5.51
CA TYR A 89 7.15 29.37 -4.34
C TYR A 89 8.27 30.41 -4.35
N GLY A 90 8.02 31.56 -3.72
CA GLY A 90 8.98 32.65 -3.70
C GLY A 90 8.36 34.04 -3.60
N GLU A 91 9.22 35.05 -3.53
CA GLU A 91 8.76 36.44 -3.46
C GLU A 91 8.07 36.84 -4.77
N GLY A 92 6.81 37.29 -4.68
CA GLY A 92 6.00 37.64 -5.86
C GLY A 92 5.43 36.44 -6.64
N CYS A 93 5.67 35.20 -6.19
CA CYS A 93 5.17 34.00 -6.86
C CYS A 93 3.70 33.72 -6.51
N ALA A 94 2.97 33.12 -7.46
CA ALA A 94 1.54 32.86 -7.29
C ALA A 94 1.23 31.77 -6.24
N ALA A 95 2.17 30.86 -5.98
CA ALA A 95 2.02 29.81 -4.98
C ALA A 95 2.18 30.34 -3.54
N GLY A 96 2.81 31.51 -3.37
CA GLY A 96 3.07 32.13 -2.08
C GLY A 96 4.57 32.29 -1.77
N PRO A 97 4.91 32.87 -0.61
CA PRO A 97 6.30 33.02 -0.19
C PRO A 97 6.92 31.66 0.11
N ASP A 98 8.22 31.56 -0.14
CA ASP A 98 9.01 30.37 0.15
C ASP A 98 9.79 30.54 1.47
N CYS A 99 9.66 29.57 2.37
CA CYS A 99 10.38 29.54 3.63
C CYS A 99 11.79 28.95 3.54
N ALA A 100 12.13 28.22 2.47
CA ALA A 100 13.49 27.78 2.18
C ALA A 100 13.86 28.00 0.69
N PRO A 101 14.19 29.24 0.28
CA PRO A 101 14.50 29.66 -1.10
C PRO A 101 15.62 28.94 -1.86
N ASP A 102 16.29 27.97 -1.24
CA ASP A 102 17.37 27.19 -1.82
C ASP A 102 17.09 25.66 -1.76
N ASP A 103 15.89 25.25 -1.32
CA ASP A 103 15.49 23.86 -1.08
C ASP A 103 14.09 23.56 -1.65
N PRO A 104 14.00 23.00 -2.88
CA PRO A 104 12.73 22.82 -3.58
C PRO A 104 11.83 21.74 -2.95
N LEU A 105 12.27 21.11 -1.85
CA LEU A 105 11.49 20.15 -1.08
C LEU A 105 10.82 20.79 0.15
N ARG A 106 11.10 22.06 0.47
CA ARG A 106 10.60 22.75 1.65
C ARG A 106 10.19 24.18 1.30
N PHE A 107 8.90 24.44 1.30
CA PHE A 107 8.37 25.72 0.80
C PHE A 107 7.20 26.28 1.59
N GLN A 108 6.65 25.52 2.54
CA GLN A 108 5.49 25.92 3.34
C GLN A 108 5.88 26.19 4.79
N LEU A 109 5.68 27.42 5.28
CA LEU A 109 5.80 27.74 6.69
C LEU A 109 4.49 27.39 7.42
N VAL A 110 4.53 26.39 8.29
CA VAL A 110 3.36 25.83 8.97
C VAL A 110 3.60 25.75 10.48
N ASN A 111 2.57 26.03 11.26
CA ASN A 111 2.56 25.76 12.70
C ASN A 111 2.20 24.30 12.94
N LEU A 112 3.14 23.55 13.52
CA LEU A 112 2.99 22.12 13.82
C LEU A 112 2.84 21.90 15.32
N TYR A 113 2.00 20.95 15.68
CA TYR A 113 1.77 20.46 17.03
C TYR A 113 2.25 19.01 17.11
N VAL A 114 2.80 18.61 18.26
CA VAL A 114 3.20 17.23 18.49
C VAL A 114 1.93 16.38 18.52
N ASP A 115 1.88 15.36 17.69
CA ASP A 115 0.79 14.39 17.55
C ASP A 115 1.42 13.01 17.83
N ALA A 116 1.30 12.53 19.06
CA ALA A 116 2.04 11.37 19.53
C ALA A 116 1.32 10.03 19.26
N ASP A 117 0.02 10.06 19.00
CA ASP A 117 -0.79 8.87 18.66
C ASP A 117 -1.21 8.79 17.18
N TYR A 118 -0.84 9.81 16.39
CA TYR A 118 -0.91 9.87 14.93
C TYR A 118 -2.32 10.02 14.36
N ASP A 119 -3.29 10.53 15.12
CA ASP A 119 -4.66 10.72 14.64
C ASP A 119 -4.88 12.00 13.82
N GLY A 120 -3.84 12.83 13.68
CA GLY A 120 -3.87 14.09 12.95
C GLY A 120 -4.24 15.31 13.82
N HIS A 121 -4.43 15.12 15.12
CA HIS A 121 -4.59 16.16 16.12
C HIS A 121 -3.42 16.11 17.11
N GLY A 122 -2.90 17.27 17.48
CA GLY A 122 -1.76 17.35 18.38
C GLY A 122 -2.01 18.23 19.59
N VAL A 123 -1.01 18.30 20.45
CA VAL A 123 -1.04 19.08 21.69
C VAL A 123 0.15 20.04 21.81
N GLY A 124 0.04 20.95 22.78
CA GLY A 124 1.13 21.83 23.19
C GLY A 124 1.19 23.15 22.43
N GLU A 125 2.36 23.80 22.49
CA GLU A 125 2.60 25.07 21.80
C GLU A 125 3.02 24.79 20.36
N PRO A 126 2.50 25.55 19.37
CA PRO A 126 2.86 25.36 17.99
C PRO A 126 4.34 25.64 17.76
N ILE A 127 4.96 24.80 16.95
CA ILE A 127 6.31 24.97 16.43
C ILE A 127 6.18 25.38 14.96
N GLU A 128 6.59 26.60 14.65
CA GLU A 128 6.66 27.07 13.28
C GLU A 128 7.81 26.36 12.56
N SER A 129 7.48 25.64 11.48
CA SER A 129 8.43 24.83 10.71
C SER A 129 8.24 25.06 9.21
N CYS A 130 9.35 25.03 8.49
CA CYS A 130 9.35 25.06 7.03
C CYS A 130 9.32 23.62 6.50
N ILE A 131 8.20 23.23 5.88
CA ILE A 131 7.93 21.87 5.42
C ILE A 131 7.63 21.85 3.92
N GLY A 132 7.62 20.64 3.34
CA GLY A 132 7.25 20.41 1.94
C GLY A 132 5.73 20.33 1.75
N ALA A 133 5.29 19.50 0.79
CA ALA A 133 3.89 19.32 0.43
C ALA A 133 3.02 18.67 1.53
N GLU A 134 3.62 17.90 2.44
CA GLU A 134 2.91 17.00 3.36
C GLU A 134 3.33 17.22 4.82
N ILE A 135 2.39 16.94 5.71
CA ILE A 135 2.65 16.82 7.14
C ILE A 135 3.21 15.42 7.40
N LEU A 136 4.40 15.36 8.01
CA LEU A 136 5.03 14.08 8.35
C LEU A 136 4.34 13.46 9.59
N PRO A 137 4.24 12.12 9.67
CA PRO A 137 3.75 11.44 10.87
C PRO A 137 4.43 11.92 12.15
N GLY A 138 3.63 12.08 13.21
CA GLY A 138 4.07 12.62 14.50
C GLY A 138 3.75 14.11 14.67
N TRP A 139 3.24 14.77 13.62
CA TRP A 139 2.86 16.17 13.64
C TRP A 139 1.43 16.36 13.15
N ALA A 140 0.75 17.33 13.75
CA ALA A 140 -0.55 17.82 13.34
C ALA A 140 -0.52 19.32 13.07
N THR A 141 -1.47 19.82 12.27
CA THR A 141 -1.68 21.27 12.11
C THR A 141 -2.67 21.85 13.12
N ASN A 142 -3.29 20.98 13.93
CA ASN A 142 -4.24 21.35 14.96
C ASN A 142 -3.67 21.01 16.34
N GLY A 143 -3.85 21.92 17.30
CA GLY A 143 -3.36 21.78 18.67
C GLY A 143 -4.47 21.53 19.69
N ASP A 144 -5.55 20.88 19.27
CA ASP A 144 -6.81 20.77 20.00
C ASP A 144 -7.11 19.35 20.52
N ASP A 145 -6.15 18.44 20.39
CA ASP A 145 -6.30 17.08 20.87
C ASP A 145 -6.52 17.02 22.39
N CYS A 146 -7.45 16.16 22.80
CA CYS A 146 -7.81 15.96 24.19
C CYS A 146 -7.12 14.77 24.85
N ASP A 147 -6.59 13.80 24.09
CA ASP A 147 -5.77 12.70 24.64
C ASP A 147 -4.75 12.15 23.63
N ASP A 148 -3.57 12.79 23.57
CA ASP A 148 -2.39 12.54 22.71
C ASP A 148 -1.68 11.20 22.94
N ARG A 149 -2.46 10.18 23.27
CA ARG A 149 -2.06 8.80 23.58
C ARG A 149 -3.08 7.80 23.09
N ASP A 150 -4.26 8.24 22.66
CA ASP A 150 -5.35 7.40 22.22
C ASP A 150 -5.86 7.93 20.87
N PRO A 151 -5.48 7.29 19.75
CA PRO A 151 -5.79 7.76 18.41
C PRO A 151 -7.29 7.66 18.04
N THR A 152 -8.10 7.21 19.00
CA THR A 152 -9.57 7.21 18.87
C THR A 152 -10.20 8.39 19.59
N VAL A 153 -9.43 9.30 20.21
CA VAL A 153 -9.94 10.32 21.13
C VAL A 153 -9.47 11.73 20.76
N TYR A 154 -10.13 12.30 19.75
CA TYR A 154 -9.85 13.64 19.24
C TYR A 154 -11.13 14.43 18.93
N PRO A 155 -11.06 15.78 18.79
CA PRO A 155 -12.24 16.58 18.52
C PRO A 155 -12.95 16.18 17.22
N GLY A 156 -14.14 15.59 17.36
CA GLY A 156 -14.94 15.14 16.22
C GLY A 156 -14.69 13.69 15.80
N ALA A 157 -13.87 12.94 16.54
CA ALA A 157 -13.72 11.49 16.34
C ALA A 157 -15.08 10.77 16.35
N PRO A 158 -15.26 9.72 15.52
CA PRO A 158 -16.44 8.88 15.60
C PRO A 158 -16.52 8.18 16.95
N GLU A 159 -17.70 8.15 17.56
CA GLU A 159 -17.92 7.42 18.83
C GLU A 159 -17.81 5.91 18.62
N LEU A 160 -17.02 5.25 19.47
CA LEU A 160 -16.88 3.80 19.55
C LEU A 160 -17.70 3.30 20.73
N ALA A 161 -18.91 2.82 20.44
CA ALA A 161 -19.88 2.58 21.50
C ALA A 161 -19.39 1.61 22.59
N ASP A 162 -19.67 1.91 23.85
CA ASP A 162 -19.40 1.09 25.03
C ASP A 162 -17.89 0.78 25.26
N ASP A 163 -16.99 1.66 24.80
CA ASP A 163 -15.54 1.61 25.11
C ASP A 163 -15.20 2.32 26.44
N GLY A 164 -16.15 3.08 26.99
CA GLY A 164 -16.01 3.82 28.24
C GLY A 164 -15.41 5.22 28.11
N VAL A 165 -15.20 5.70 26.88
CA VAL A 165 -14.61 7.00 26.54
C VAL A 165 -15.59 7.82 25.69
N ALA A 166 -15.48 9.14 25.72
CA ALA A 166 -16.16 10.01 24.77
C ALA A 166 -15.13 10.39 23.70
N ASN A 167 -15.07 9.61 22.63
CA ASN A 167 -14.06 9.70 21.57
C ASN A 167 -14.00 11.12 20.98
N GLY A 168 -15.15 11.78 20.78
CA GLY A 168 -15.21 13.13 20.23
C GLY A 168 -14.78 14.27 21.16
N CYS A 169 -14.05 14.00 22.25
CA CYS A 169 -13.64 14.94 23.32
C CYS A 169 -14.79 15.66 24.06
N ALA A 170 -16.04 15.30 23.79
CA ALA A 170 -17.19 15.97 24.35
C ALA A 170 -18.37 15.01 24.52
N GLY A 171 -19.10 15.17 25.63
CA GLY A 171 -20.28 14.35 25.92
C GLY A 171 -19.95 13.18 26.83
N GLU A 172 -20.68 12.09 26.65
CA GLU A 172 -20.55 10.85 27.39
C GLU A 172 -20.45 9.72 26.36
N ASP A 173 -19.73 8.66 26.70
CA ASP A 173 -19.65 7.40 25.94
C ASP A 173 -21.02 6.95 25.39
N LEU A 174 -21.04 6.64 24.10
CA LEU A 174 -22.20 6.09 23.39
C LEU A 174 -22.51 4.67 23.87
N LYS A 175 -23.60 4.49 24.62
CA LYS A 175 -23.99 3.15 25.13
C LYS A 175 -25.16 2.53 24.40
N ALA A 176 -24.98 1.38 23.76
CA ALA A 176 -26.03 0.66 23.02
C ALA A 176 -27.30 0.43 23.85
N ALA A 177 -27.14 0.11 25.15
CA ALA A 177 -28.24 -0.11 26.08
C ALA A 177 -29.18 1.11 26.24
N THR A 178 -28.71 2.32 25.94
CA THR A 178 -29.48 3.58 26.11
C THR A 178 -29.58 4.44 24.87
N ALA A 179 -28.66 4.28 23.91
CA ALA A 179 -28.55 5.10 22.72
C ALA A 179 -29.71 4.88 21.74
N ASN A 180 -29.98 5.90 20.91
CA ASN A 180 -30.84 5.74 19.75
C ASN A 180 -30.01 5.14 18.61
N GLY A 181 -30.45 4.03 18.05
CA GLY A 181 -29.75 3.32 16.98
C GLY A 181 -30.65 2.27 16.36
N ILE A 182 -30.16 1.61 15.31
CA ILE A 182 -30.83 0.45 14.73
C ILE A 182 -30.22 -0.82 15.32
N PHE A 183 -31.08 -1.68 15.89
CA PHE A 183 -30.66 -2.88 16.60
C PHE A 183 -30.83 -4.12 15.73
N VAL A 184 -29.78 -4.95 15.66
CA VAL A 184 -29.69 -6.14 14.82
C VAL A 184 -29.41 -7.37 15.67
N SER A 185 -30.17 -8.44 15.49
CA SER A 185 -29.94 -9.71 16.18
C SER A 185 -30.29 -10.89 15.27
N PRO A 186 -29.54 -12.01 15.28
CA PRO A 186 -29.86 -13.16 14.43
C PRO A 186 -31.23 -13.77 14.76
N ASP A 187 -31.71 -13.58 16.00
CA ASP A 187 -33.02 -14.02 16.48
C ASP A 187 -34.15 -13.00 16.18
N GLY A 188 -33.82 -11.86 15.55
CA GLY A 188 -34.76 -10.82 15.16
C GLY A 188 -35.65 -11.21 13.97
N THR A 189 -36.29 -10.22 13.34
CA THR A 189 -37.10 -10.45 12.12
C THR A 189 -36.83 -9.42 11.04
N GLU A 190 -36.97 -9.78 9.77
CA GLU A 190 -36.72 -8.86 8.64
C GLU A 190 -37.61 -7.61 8.68
N ASP A 191 -38.87 -7.78 9.10
CA ASP A 191 -39.84 -6.70 9.25
C ASP A 191 -39.74 -5.98 10.61
N GLY A 192 -38.79 -6.37 11.46
CA GLY A 192 -38.60 -5.82 12.80
C GLY A 192 -38.45 -4.31 12.78
N ALA A 193 -38.92 -3.64 13.83
CA ALA A 193 -38.84 -2.18 13.93
C ALA A 193 -37.38 -1.67 13.91
N GLY A 194 -36.42 -2.51 14.31
CA GLY A 194 -35.02 -2.13 14.51
C GLY A 194 -34.78 -1.53 15.89
N THR A 195 -35.64 -1.81 16.86
CA THR A 195 -35.51 -1.37 18.25
C THR A 195 -34.94 -2.51 19.11
N ARG A 196 -34.47 -2.22 20.33
CA ARG A 196 -33.94 -3.25 21.25
C ARG A 196 -34.91 -4.40 21.52
N GLU A 197 -36.21 -4.10 21.60
CA GLU A 197 -37.27 -5.08 21.86
C GLU A 197 -37.77 -5.79 20.59
N ASP A 198 -37.48 -5.26 19.40
CA ASP A 198 -37.91 -5.79 18.10
C ASP A 198 -36.80 -5.54 17.05
N PRO A 199 -35.64 -6.20 17.20
CA PRO A 199 -34.49 -5.99 16.33
C PRO A 199 -34.74 -6.56 14.94
N VAL A 200 -34.06 -5.99 13.95
CA VAL A 200 -33.99 -6.60 12.62
C VAL A 200 -33.04 -7.80 12.63
N ASN A 201 -33.23 -8.76 11.71
CA ASN A 201 -32.38 -9.94 11.61
C ASN A 201 -31.18 -9.82 10.67
N SER A 202 -31.06 -8.72 9.92
CA SER A 202 -29.97 -8.51 8.97
C SER A 202 -29.37 -7.11 9.11
N ILE A 203 -28.04 -7.03 9.00
CA ILE A 203 -27.27 -5.78 9.01
C ILE A 203 -27.61 -4.98 7.75
N LYS A 204 -27.84 -5.63 6.61
CA LYS A 204 -28.29 -4.97 5.38
C LYS A 204 -29.58 -4.19 5.57
N THR A 205 -30.59 -4.78 6.22
CA THR A 205 -31.84 -4.06 6.48
C THR A 205 -31.64 -2.97 7.54
N ALA A 206 -30.71 -3.16 8.46
CA ALA A 206 -30.32 -2.12 9.41
C ALA A 206 -29.73 -0.89 8.69
N ILE A 207 -28.80 -1.09 7.75
CA ILE A 207 -28.22 -0.01 6.93
C ILE A 207 -29.29 0.72 6.13
N GLN A 208 -30.25 0.00 5.54
CA GLN A 208 -31.37 0.62 4.81
C GLN A 208 -32.25 1.48 5.72
N LYS A 209 -32.54 0.99 6.94
CA LYS A 209 -33.32 1.73 7.94
C LYS A 209 -32.56 2.93 8.49
N ALA A 210 -31.27 2.77 8.76
CA ALA A 210 -30.35 3.82 9.19
C ALA A 210 -30.38 5.00 8.21
N GLY A 211 -30.17 4.73 6.92
CA GLY A 211 -30.28 5.75 5.87
C GLY A 211 -31.66 6.40 5.76
N ALA A 212 -32.74 5.61 5.81
CA ALA A 212 -34.11 6.13 5.73
C ALA A 212 -34.51 7.01 6.94
N GLN A 213 -33.95 6.73 8.12
CA GLN A 213 -34.25 7.44 9.37
C GLN A 213 -33.21 8.51 9.72
N GLN A 214 -32.12 8.61 8.95
CA GLN A 214 -30.96 9.46 9.24
C GLN A 214 -30.35 9.15 10.62
N ILE A 215 -30.27 7.86 10.96
CA ILE A 215 -29.59 7.35 12.14
C ILE A 215 -28.28 6.74 11.68
N LYS A 216 -27.17 7.06 12.35
CA LYS A 216 -25.85 6.54 11.99
C LYS A 216 -25.54 5.22 12.69
N ASP A 217 -25.87 5.12 13.98
CA ASP A 217 -25.47 4.00 14.82
C ASP A 217 -26.31 2.74 14.61
N ILE A 218 -25.62 1.64 14.35
CA ILE A 218 -26.16 0.29 14.20
C ILE A 218 -25.49 -0.60 15.25
N PHE A 219 -26.30 -1.19 16.12
CA PHE A 219 -25.84 -2.07 17.20
C PHE A 219 -26.16 -3.52 16.84
N VAL A 220 -25.12 -4.34 16.72
CA VAL A 220 -25.21 -5.72 16.23
C VAL A 220 -24.93 -6.70 17.37
N ALA A 221 -25.94 -7.52 17.68
CA ALA A 221 -25.77 -8.60 18.63
C ALA A 221 -24.83 -9.68 18.06
N GLY A 222 -24.03 -10.30 18.93
CA GLY A 222 -23.13 -11.38 18.53
C GLY A 222 -23.87 -12.56 17.90
N GLY A 223 -23.24 -13.15 16.89
CA GLY A 223 -23.79 -14.19 16.05
C GLY A 223 -23.25 -14.13 14.62
N ASP A 224 -23.69 -15.09 13.80
CA ASP A 224 -23.30 -15.20 12.40
C ASP A 224 -24.35 -14.55 11.50
N TYR A 225 -23.89 -13.75 10.54
CA TYR A 225 -24.70 -13.03 9.56
C TYR A 225 -24.23 -13.38 8.16
N ASP A 226 -25.04 -14.12 7.39
CA ASP A 226 -24.74 -14.49 6.01
C ASP A 226 -25.33 -13.47 5.03
N GLU A 227 -24.57 -12.41 4.72
CA GLU A 227 -25.00 -11.35 3.81
C GLU A 227 -23.82 -10.53 3.27
N SER A 228 -24.04 -9.82 2.15
CA SER A 228 -23.11 -8.81 1.62
C SER A 228 -23.72 -7.42 1.76
N LEU A 229 -22.90 -6.47 2.22
CA LEU A 229 -23.30 -5.13 2.61
C LEU A 229 -22.87 -4.11 1.56
N VAL A 230 -23.78 -3.18 1.26
CA VAL A 230 -23.51 -2.00 0.45
C VAL A 230 -23.87 -0.78 1.28
N VAL A 231 -22.87 0.05 1.57
CA VAL A 231 -22.97 1.25 2.40
C VAL A 231 -22.89 2.47 1.48
N LEU A 232 -23.95 3.28 1.49
CA LEU A 232 -24.10 4.49 0.64
C LEU A 232 -24.43 5.74 1.47
N ASN A 233 -24.42 5.61 2.80
CA ASN A 233 -24.69 6.69 3.74
C ASN A 233 -23.79 6.46 4.95
N ASP A 234 -23.48 7.54 5.68
CA ASP A 234 -22.70 7.44 6.92
C ASP A 234 -23.34 6.48 7.92
N VAL A 235 -22.62 5.44 8.31
CA VAL A 235 -23.06 4.48 9.32
C VAL A 235 -21.91 4.06 10.22
N ALA A 236 -22.25 3.76 11.47
CA ALA A 236 -21.34 3.17 12.43
C ALA A 236 -21.89 1.82 12.88
N ILE A 237 -21.16 0.74 12.63
CA ILE A 237 -21.55 -0.62 12.98
C ILE A 237 -20.73 -1.04 14.21
N HIS A 238 -21.42 -1.08 15.34
CA HIS A 238 -20.87 -1.51 16.62
C HIS A 238 -21.35 -2.94 16.89
N ALA A 239 -20.42 -3.85 17.11
CA ALA A 239 -20.75 -5.27 17.16
C ALA A 239 -20.41 -5.93 18.51
N SER A 240 -20.80 -7.20 18.61
CA SER A 240 -20.54 -8.10 19.75
C SER A 240 -21.33 -7.76 21.01
N TYR A 241 -22.61 -7.40 20.82
CA TYR A 241 -23.55 -7.14 21.91
C TYR A 241 -24.32 -8.37 22.37
N ASN A 242 -24.70 -8.39 23.65
CA ASN A 242 -25.68 -9.34 24.15
C ASN A 242 -27.11 -8.92 23.71
N PRO A 243 -27.87 -9.73 22.96
CA PRO A 243 -29.18 -9.32 22.43
C PRO A 243 -30.25 -9.13 23.52
N ALA A 244 -30.03 -9.63 24.75
CA ALA A 244 -30.98 -9.48 25.85
C ALA A 244 -30.76 -8.19 26.66
N THR A 245 -29.51 -7.76 26.81
CA THR A 245 -29.15 -6.58 27.64
C THR A 245 -28.64 -5.40 26.82
N TRP A 246 -28.16 -5.65 25.60
CA TRP A 246 -27.43 -4.69 24.76
C TRP A 246 -26.21 -4.09 25.47
N GLU A 247 -25.60 -4.88 26.36
CA GLU A 247 -24.28 -4.60 26.91
C GLU A 247 -23.24 -5.34 26.07
N PHE A 248 -22.06 -4.74 25.91
CA PHE A 248 -20.93 -5.35 25.24
C PHE A 248 -20.44 -6.60 25.99
N ASP A 249 -20.15 -7.68 25.26
CA ASP A 249 -19.75 -8.99 25.81
C ASP A 249 -18.56 -9.56 25.03
N SER A 250 -17.34 -9.26 25.51
CA SER A 250 -16.09 -9.60 24.83
C SER A 250 -15.70 -11.08 24.89
N GLN A 251 -16.39 -11.93 25.67
CA GLN A 251 -15.92 -13.29 25.97
C GLN A 251 -16.85 -14.41 25.47
N GLU A 252 -18.10 -14.11 25.04
CA GLU A 252 -19.04 -15.16 24.62
C GLU A 252 -19.81 -14.88 23.31
N ARG A 253 -19.68 -13.70 22.70
CA ARG A 253 -20.57 -13.27 21.59
C ARG A 253 -19.86 -12.50 20.47
N VAL A 254 -18.97 -13.20 19.75
CA VAL A 254 -18.35 -12.67 18.53
C VAL A 254 -19.39 -12.46 17.44
N THR A 255 -19.31 -11.33 16.72
CA THR A 255 -20.09 -11.06 15.52
C THR A 255 -19.29 -11.44 14.28
N SER A 256 -19.82 -12.33 13.44
CA SER A 256 -19.18 -12.75 12.20
C SER A 256 -20.09 -12.43 11.00
N LEU A 257 -19.59 -11.63 10.06
CA LEU A 257 -20.23 -11.37 8.78
C LEU A 257 -19.61 -12.26 7.71
N TYR A 258 -20.39 -13.20 7.18
CA TYR A 258 -20.01 -14.03 6.05
C TYR A 258 -20.66 -13.50 4.78
N SER A 259 -19.85 -13.09 3.82
CA SER A 259 -20.37 -12.61 2.55
C SER A 259 -21.12 -13.70 1.78
N THR A 260 -22.21 -13.29 1.13
CA THR A 260 -22.95 -14.13 0.18
C THR A 260 -22.56 -13.87 -1.28
N GLY A 261 -21.62 -12.95 -1.50
CA GLY A 261 -21.12 -12.55 -2.82
C GLY A 261 -19.62 -12.33 -2.82
N PRO A 262 -19.06 -11.71 -3.87
CA PRO A 262 -17.62 -11.52 -4.01
C PRO A 262 -17.03 -10.41 -3.11
N VAL A 263 -17.87 -9.64 -2.42
CA VAL A 263 -17.43 -8.55 -1.53
C VAL A 263 -18.29 -8.58 -0.27
N ALA A 264 -17.70 -8.67 0.92
CA ALA A 264 -18.48 -8.63 2.16
C ALA A 264 -19.03 -7.24 2.44
N ILE A 265 -18.20 -6.20 2.36
CA ILE A 265 -18.62 -4.81 2.57
C ILE A 265 -18.07 -3.94 1.45
N ARG A 266 -18.96 -3.20 0.78
CA ARG A 266 -18.58 -2.14 -0.14
C ARG A 266 -19.17 -0.82 0.35
N ALA A 267 -18.31 0.12 0.74
CA ALA A 267 -18.70 1.49 1.09
C ALA A 267 -18.32 2.43 -0.05
N MET A 268 -19.24 3.31 -0.43
CA MET A 268 -19.06 4.23 -1.56
C MET A 268 -19.57 5.61 -1.19
N GLU A 269 -18.74 6.64 -1.36
CA GLU A 269 -19.09 8.04 -1.10
C GLU A 269 -19.70 8.24 0.31
N SER A 270 -19.19 7.51 1.30
CA SER A 270 -19.77 7.44 2.66
C SER A 270 -18.70 7.27 3.73
N SER A 271 -19.01 7.66 4.96
CA SER A 271 -18.20 7.33 6.14
C SER A 271 -18.67 6.01 6.79
N LEU A 272 -17.75 5.07 7.00
CA LEU A 272 -18.02 3.77 7.64
C LEU A 272 -17.19 3.61 8.91
N VAL A 273 -17.84 3.43 10.05
CA VAL A 273 -17.17 2.95 11.28
C VAL A 273 -17.48 1.47 11.47
N LEU A 274 -16.44 0.65 11.64
CA LEU A 274 -16.56 -0.76 12.02
C LEU A 274 -15.85 -0.99 13.34
N ASN A 275 -16.56 -1.57 14.30
CA ASN A 275 -16.03 -1.81 15.63
C ASN A 275 -16.40 -3.20 16.14
N ARG A 276 -15.40 -4.02 16.49
CA ARG A 276 -15.55 -5.35 17.13
C ARG A 276 -16.32 -6.39 16.32
N ILE A 277 -16.08 -6.42 15.00
CA ILE A 277 -16.71 -7.36 14.07
C ILE A 277 -15.64 -8.21 13.35
N LYS A 278 -15.98 -9.46 13.02
CA LYS A 278 -15.20 -10.28 12.07
C LYS A 278 -15.88 -10.24 10.71
N VAL A 279 -15.17 -9.83 9.67
CA VAL A 279 -15.66 -9.75 8.28
C VAL A 279 -14.96 -10.83 7.45
N ILE A 280 -15.73 -11.70 6.80
CA ILE A 280 -15.24 -12.77 5.94
C ILE A 280 -15.77 -12.57 4.52
N GLY A 281 -14.86 -12.25 3.58
CA GLY A 281 -15.14 -11.76 2.23
C GLY A 281 -15.80 -12.74 1.25
N TYR A 282 -15.36 -13.98 1.19
CA TYR A 282 -16.11 -15.07 0.54
C TYR A 282 -15.65 -16.40 1.10
N ARG A 283 -16.59 -17.28 1.42
CA ARG A 283 -16.33 -18.64 1.87
C ARG A 283 -16.89 -19.64 0.87
N SER A 284 -16.06 -20.57 0.39
CA SER A 284 -16.54 -21.66 -0.46
C SER A 284 -16.90 -22.90 0.37
N ASP A 285 -18.09 -23.44 0.17
CA ASP A 285 -18.35 -24.84 0.52
C ASP A 285 -17.65 -25.74 -0.52
N ALA A 286 -17.06 -26.87 -0.09
CA ALA A 286 -16.23 -27.77 -0.90
C ALA A 286 -16.66 -27.88 -2.39
N GLY A 287 -15.78 -27.47 -3.32
CA GLY A 287 -16.01 -27.49 -4.77
C GLY A 287 -15.36 -26.31 -5.49
N SER A 288 -15.66 -26.12 -6.78
CA SER A 288 -15.14 -25.00 -7.58
C SER A 288 -15.80 -23.67 -7.16
N SER A 289 -15.01 -22.66 -6.78
CA SER A 289 -15.55 -21.35 -6.42
C SER A 289 -16.20 -20.68 -7.64
N GLN A 290 -17.37 -20.05 -7.43
CA GLN A 290 -18.00 -19.24 -8.48
C GLN A 290 -17.30 -17.89 -8.65
N HIS A 291 -16.69 -17.39 -7.58
CA HIS A 291 -15.99 -16.12 -7.53
C HIS A 291 -14.49 -16.34 -7.53
N THR A 292 -13.81 -15.65 -8.43
CA THR A 292 -12.36 -15.74 -8.57
C THR A 292 -11.65 -14.42 -8.28
N THR A 293 -12.40 -13.41 -7.89
CA THR A 293 -11.86 -12.20 -7.30
C THR A 293 -12.81 -11.85 -6.16
N VAL A 294 -12.29 -11.91 -4.94
CA VAL A 294 -13.07 -11.74 -3.73
C VAL A 294 -12.40 -10.76 -2.78
N ASN A 295 -13.20 -9.97 -2.08
CA ASN A 295 -12.73 -8.91 -1.21
C ASN A 295 -13.46 -8.96 0.13
N GLY A 296 -12.74 -8.69 1.23
CA GLY A 296 -13.34 -8.44 2.52
C GLY A 296 -14.08 -7.11 2.48
N ILE A 297 -13.32 -6.02 2.44
CA ILE A 297 -13.85 -4.66 2.44
C ILE A 297 -13.32 -3.89 1.24
N ILE A 298 -14.20 -3.12 0.60
CA ILE A 298 -13.84 -2.12 -0.41
C ILE A 298 -14.39 -0.77 0.03
N ILE A 299 -13.52 0.25 0.09
CA ILE A 299 -13.88 1.64 0.37
C ILE A 299 -13.55 2.46 -0.89
N GLU A 300 -14.56 3.13 -1.45
CA GLU A 300 -14.43 3.89 -2.70
C GLU A 300 -14.91 5.33 -2.49
N ASP A 301 -14.03 6.30 -2.76
CA ASP A 301 -14.31 7.74 -2.67
C ASP A 301 -14.95 8.15 -1.31
N GLY A 302 -14.51 7.54 -0.21
CA GLY A 302 -15.12 7.71 1.12
C GLY A 302 -14.13 7.60 2.28
N GLU A 303 -14.67 7.44 3.48
CA GLU A 303 -13.89 7.37 4.72
C GLU A 303 -14.21 6.08 5.48
N ALA A 304 -13.22 5.48 6.14
CA ALA A 304 -13.48 4.38 7.06
C ALA A 304 -12.61 4.41 8.32
N THR A 305 -13.22 4.11 9.46
CA THR A 305 -12.52 3.89 10.73
C THR A 305 -12.83 2.47 11.19
N VAL A 306 -11.82 1.62 11.25
CA VAL A 306 -11.95 0.18 11.56
C VAL A 306 -11.15 -0.11 12.82
N VAL A 307 -11.85 -0.45 13.89
CA VAL A 307 -11.28 -0.64 15.22
C VAL A 307 -11.60 -2.04 15.74
N ASP A 308 -10.62 -2.71 16.34
CA ASP A 308 -10.75 -4.04 16.95
C ASP A 308 -11.48 -5.06 16.04
N THR A 309 -11.22 -4.97 14.74
CA THR A 309 -11.96 -5.69 13.70
C THR A 309 -11.00 -6.58 12.93
N THR A 310 -11.43 -7.81 12.67
CA THR A 310 -10.70 -8.75 11.81
C THR A 310 -11.38 -8.78 10.45
N VAL A 311 -10.63 -8.50 9.39
CA VAL A 311 -11.10 -8.58 8.01
C VAL A 311 -10.33 -9.67 7.30
N ARG A 312 -11.05 -10.63 6.74
CA ARG A 312 -10.47 -11.71 5.95
C ARG A 312 -11.02 -11.65 4.53
N GLY A 313 -10.15 -11.55 3.54
CA GLY A 313 -10.55 -11.45 2.14
C GLY A 313 -11.31 -12.68 1.65
N CYS A 314 -10.85 -13.88 2.05
CA CYS A 314 -11.54 -15.12 1.71
C CYS A 314 -11.19 -16.31 2.62
N GLU A 315 -12.04 -17.34 2.54
CA GLU A 315 -11.84 -18.68 3.05
C GLU A 315 -12.21 -19.67 1.94
N ILE A 316 -11.29 -19.90 1.01
CA ILE A 316 -11.54 -20.69 -0.20
C ILE A 316 -10.67 -21.94 -0.19
N THR A 317 -11.31 -23.10 -0.38
CA THR A 317 -10.62 -24.35 -0.73
C THR A 317 -11.28 -24.92 -1.97
N THR A 318 -10.57 -24.95 -3.09
CA THR A 318 -11.21 -25.13 -4.40
C THR A 318 -10.35 -25.83 -5.45
N THR A 319 -10.99 -26.29 -6.54
CA THR A 319 -10.33 -26.58 -7.82
C THR A 319 -10.61 -25.43 -8.78
N VAL A 320 -9.68 -25.14 -9.68
CA VAL A 320 -9.77 -24.01 -10.60
C VAL A 320 -9.77 -24.51 -12.04
N ALA A 321 -10.59 -23.91 -12.90
CA ALA A 321 -10.53 -24.19 -14.33
C ALA A 321 -9.22 -23.62 -14.92
N ASP A 322 -8.67 -24.25 -15.95
CA ASP A 322 -7.45 -23.77 -16.63
C ASP A 322 -7.57 -22.29 -17.05
N ASP A 323 -6.46 -21.54 -16.96
CA ASP A 323 -6.33 -20.11 -17.30
C ASP A 323 -7.15 -19.13 -16.45
N ARG A 324 -7.65 -19.55 -15.28
CA ARG A 324 -8.38 -18.66 -14.36
C ARG A 324 -7.53 -18.34 -13.13
N GLU A 325 -7.31 -17.06 -12.86
CA GLU A 325 -6.68 -16.58 -11.64
C GLU A 325 -7.70 -16.48 -10.51
N VAL A 326 -7.36 -16.96 -9.31
CA VAL A 326 -8.11 -16.72 -8.08
C VAL A 326 -7.39 -15.67 -7.26
N SER A 327 -8.08 -14.58 -6.92
CA SER A 327 -7.54 -13.45 -6.17
C SER A 327 -8.37 -13.19 -4.92
N CYS A 328 -7.71 -13.04 -3.77
CA CYS A 328 -8.34 -12.63 -2.53
C CYS A 328 -7.69 -11.35 -1.98
N LYS A 329 -8.53 -10.40 -1.56
CA LYS A 329 -8.08 -9.16 -0.93
C LYS A 329 -8.77 -8.91 0.41
N GLY A 330 -8.03 -8.57 1.45
CA GLY A 330 -8.60 -8.19 2.75
C GLY A 330 -9.33 -6.85 2.66
N LEU A 331 -8.57 -5.78 2.44
CA LEU A 331 -9.05 -4.41 2.27
C LEU A 331 -8.58 -3.84 0.94
N TRP A 332 -9.48 -3.14 0.24
CA TRP A 332 -9.16 -2.36 -0.94
C TRP A 332 -9.69 -0.92 -0.79
N ALA A 333 -8.78 0.04 -0.67
CA ALA A 333 -9.10 1.46 -0.57
C ALA A 333 -8.80 2.16 -1.90
N ILE A 334 -9.76 2.95 -2.39
CA ILE A 334 -9.68 3.67 -3.68
C ILE A 334 -10.10 5.12 -3.45
N ASN A 335 -9.18 6.06 -3.65
CA ASN A 335 -9.38 7.49 -3.40
C ASN A 335 -10.06 7.79 -2.04
N SER A 336 -9.64 7.08 -1.00
CA SER A 336 -10.34 7.07 0.30
C SER A 336 -9.38 7.39 1.44
N ASP A 337 -9.95 7.83 2.56
CA ASP A 337 -9.22 8.01 3.82
C ASP A 337 -9.61 6.90 4.79
N VAL A 338 -8.65 6.06 5.19
CA VAL A 338 -8.92 4.86 5.99
C VAL A 338 -8.00 4.78 7.20
N ILE A 339 -8.60 4.63 8.38
CA ILE A 339 -7.92 4.46 9.65
C ILE A 339 -8.19 3.04 10.16
N LEU A 340 -7.15 2.26 10.39
CA LEU A 340 -7.19 0.94 11.00
C LEU A 340 -6.48 0.99 12.36
N ILE A 341 -7.17 0.62 13.44
CA ILE A 341 -6.63 0.66 14.80
C ILE A 341 -6.82 -0.71 15.44
N SER A 342 -5.72 -1.34 15.85
CA SER A 342 -5.75 -2.68 16.47
C SER A 342 -6.52 -3.71 15.62
N ALA A 343 -6.50 -3.53 14.29
CA ALA A 343 -7.20 -4.39 13.35
C ALA A 343 -6.28 -5.53 12.87
N THR A 344 -6.90 -6.61 12.41
CA THR A 344 -6.20 -7.67 11.67
C THR A 344 -6.77 -7.70 10.26
N ILE A 345 -5.94 -7.45 9.25
CA ILE A 345 -6.35 -7.54 7.84
C ILE A 345 -5.63 -8.72 7.20
N GLU A 346 -6.41 -9.65 6.70
CA GLU A 346 -5.94 -10.89 6.11
C GLU A 346 -6.37 -10.94 4.63
N GLY A 347 -5.43 -11.26 3.73
CA GLY A 347 -5.79 -11.56 2.33
C GLY A 347 -6.71 -12.78 2.24
N GLY A 348 -6.54 -13.73 3.15
CA GLY A 348 -7.40 -14.89 3.34
C GLY A 348 -6.67 -16.22 3.22
N GLU A 349 -7.34 -17.27 3.68
CA GLU A 349 -6.94 -18.66 3.48
C GLU A 349 -7.41 -19.08 2.08
N LEU A 350 -6.51 -19.05 1.10
CA LEU A 350 -6.78 -19.47 -0.27
C LEU A 350 -6.01 -20.76 -0.54
N SER A 351 -6.73 -21.86 -0.69
CA SER A 351 -6.16 -23.17 -1.03
C SER A 351 -6.70 -23.66 -2.38
N ILE A 352 -5.82 -23.87 -3.36
CA ILE A 352 -6.14 -24.61 -4.58
C ILE A 352 -5.71 -26.06 -4.38
N GLN A 353 -6.63 -27.02 -4.49
CA GLN A 353 -6.36 -28.45 -4.33
C GLN A 353 -6.77 -29.20 -5.59
N GLU A 354 -5.79 -29.65 -6.37
CA GLU A 354 -5.98 -30.39 -7.60
C GLU A 354 -5.57 -31.85 -7.44
N ASP A 355 -6.28 -32.77 -8.10
CA ASP A 355 -5.95 -34.19 -8.11
C ASP A 355 -6.22 -34.77 -9.51
N SER A 356 -5.33 -35.66 -9.96
CA SER A 356 -5.51 -36.45 -11.17
C SER A 356 -5.68 -35.62 -12.45
N LEU A 357 -4.97 -34.49 -12.55
CA LEU A 357 -4.94 -33.66 -13.75
C LEU A 357 -4.17 -34.33 -14.88
N THR A 358 -4.52 -34.00 -16.13
CA THR A 358 -3.80 -34.50 -17.31
C THR A 358 -3.82 -33.43 -18.40
N GLY A 359 -2.65 -33.05 -18.92
CA GLY A 359 -2.52 -32.10 -20.04
C GLY A 359 -1.57 -30.95 -19.72
N PRO A 360 -1.60 -29.86 -20.51
CA PRO A 360 -1.12 -28.56 -20.07
C PRO A 360 -2.14 -27.92 -19.13
N VAL A 361 -1.70 -27.61 -17.92
CA VAL A 361 -2.49 -27.03 -16.83
C VAL A 361 -1.72 -25.83 -16.31
N GLU A 362 -2.42 -24.72 -16.09
CA GLU A 362 -1.88 -23.54 -15.42
C GLU A 362 -2.81 -23.12 -14.27
N ARG A 363 -2.24 -22.90 -13.08
CA ARG A 363 -2.96 -22.43 -11.89
C ARG A 363 -2.36 -21.13 -11.41
N ASN A 364 -3.19 -20.09 -11.29
CA ASN A 364 -2.77 -18.76 -10.90
C ASN A 364 -3.55 -18.33 -9.66
N CYS A 365 -2.82 -17.87 -8.64
CA CYS A 365 -3.38 -17.47 -7.37
C CYS A 365 -2.69 -16.22 -6.83
N SER A 366 -3.47 -15.26 -6.37
CA SER A 366 -2.98 -14.07 -5.66
C SER A 366 -3.74 -13.83 -4.35
N SER A 367 -3.03 -13.45 -3.29
CA SER A 367 -3.62 -13.05 -2.02
C SER A 367 -2.95 -11.77 -1.52
N THR A 368 -3.75 -10.75 -1.22
CA THR A 368 -3.27 -9.44 -0.76
C THR A 368 -4.00 -8.99 0.49
N ALA A 369 -3.31 -8.64 1.59
CA ALA A 369 -4.01 -8.14 2.78
C ALA A 369 -4.62 -6.76 2.54
N VAL A 370 -3.82 -5.77 2.12
CA VAL A 370 -4.25 -4.39 1.87
C VAL A 370 -3.81 -3.92 0.48
N THR A 371 -4.76 -3.42 -0.31
CA THR A 371 -4.49 -2.65 -1.53
C THR A 371 -4.94 -1.20 -1.33
N SER A 372 -4.05 -0.24 -1.61
CA SER A 372 -4.31 1.20 -1.57
C SER A 372 -4.06 1.82 -2.93
N GLU A 373 -5.08 2.47 -3.50
CA GLU A 373 -5.01 3.21 -4.75
C GLU A 373 -5.34 4.68 -4.49
N ASN A 374 -4.33 5.56 -4.62
CA ASN A 374 -4.46 7.00 -4.39
C ASN A 374 -5.21 7.37 -3.09
N SER A 375 -5.01 6.58 -2.04
CA SER A 375 -5.74 6.70 -0.77
C SER A 375 -4.80 7.12 0.36
N SER A 376 -5.34 7.71 1.42
CA SER A 376 -4.62 8.00 2.66
C SER A 376 -4.98 6.93 3.70
N LEU A 377 -4.00 6.14 4.12
CA LEU A 377 -4.20 5.07 5.09
C LEU A 377 -3.35 5.30 6.33
N LEU A 378 -3.97 5.17 7.50
CA LEU A 378 -3.30 5.12 8.79
C LEU A 378 -3.55 3.75 9.42
N LEU A 379 -2.49 2.97 9.61
CA LEU A 379 -2.54 1.63 10.19
C LEU A 379 -1.79 1.64 11.51
N LEU A 380 -2.53 1.73 12.62
CA LEU A 380 -1.99 1.75 13.97
C LEU A 380 -2.15 0.38 14.62
N ASN A 381 -1.04 -0.20 15.08
CA ASN A 381 -1.00 -1.51 15.75
C ASN A 381 -1.73 -2.60 14.95
N THR A 382 -1.72 -2.48 13.62
CA THR A 382 -2.46 -3.35 12.72
C THR A 382 -1.60 -4.55 12.33
N SER A 383 -2.22 -5.73 12.31
CA SER A 383 -1.57 -6.97 11.83
C SER A 383 -2.00 -7.24 10.39
N LEU A 384 -1.04 -7.52 9.52
CA LEU A 384 -1.29 -7.96 8.15
C LEU A 384 -0.88 -9.42 7.99
N ASP A 385 -1.72 -10.23 7.33
CA ASP A 385 -1.51 -11.67 7.14
C ASP A 385 -2.03 -12.14 5.76
N VAL A 386 -1.37 -13.12 5.16
CA VAL A 386 -1.77 -13.80 3.92
C VAL A 386 -1.32 -15.27 3.96
N ASP A 387 -2.23 -16.23 3.82
CA ASP A 387 -1.88 -17.67 3.82
C ASP A 387 -2.39 -18.39 2.55
N PRO A 388 -1.85 -18.07 1.36
CA PRO A 388 -2.24 -18.75 0.14
C PRO A 388 -1.40 -20.02 -0.09
N ASN A 389 -2.03 -21.07 -0.60
CA ASN A 389 -1.35 -22.33 -0.95
C ASN A 389 -1.95 -23.03 -2.17
N ILE A 390 -1.10 -23.80 -2.86
CA ILE A 390 -1.49 -24.65 -3.99
C ILE A 390 -0.98 -26.07 -3.74
N THR A 391 -1.87 -27.06 -3.81
CA THR A 391 -1.54 -28.48 -3.77
C THR A 391 -1.99 -29.16 -5.06
N ILE A 392 -1.10 -29.91 -5.72
CA ILE A 392 -1.37 -30.66 -6.95
C ILE A 392 -0.94 -32.11 -6.76
N ASP A 393 -1.89 -33.04 -6.74
CA ASP A 393 -1.61 -34.46 -6.50
C ASP A 393 -1.87 -35.34 -7.74
N ASN A 394 -1.14 -36.44 -7.86
CA ASN A 394 -1.34 -37.56 -8.80
C ASN A 394 -1.60 -37.13 -10.25
N SER A 395 -0.94 -36.08 -10.71
CA SER A 395 -1.21 -35.44 -12.01
C SER A 395 -0.17 -35.82 -13.07
N ALA A 396 -0.45 -35.58 -14.36
CA ALA A 396 0.46 -35.94 -15.44
C ALA A 396 0.56 -34.89 -16.56
N GLY A 397 1.76 -34.74 -17.14
CA GLY A 397 2.00 -33.93 -18.33
C GLY A 397 2.67 -32.58 -18.05
N THR A 398 2.05 -31.48 -18.50
CA THR A 398 2.60 -30.11 -18.36
C THR A 398 1.86 -29.37 -17.26
N ILE A 399 2.51 -29.16 -16.12
CA ILE A 399 1.92 -28.52 -14.93
C ILE A 399 2.62 -27.20 -14.67
N LYS A 400 1.83 -26.12 -14.58
CA LYS A 400 2.30 -24.80 -14.17
C LYS A 400 1.49 -24.27 -13.00
N ALA A 401 2.16 -23.65 -12.03
CA ALA A 401 1.49 -22.96 -10.94
C ALA A 401 2.22 -21.69 -10.55
N ASN A 402 1.49 -20.58 -10.47
CA ASN A 402 1.98 -19.29 -9.99
C ASN A 402 1.18 -18.87 -8.75
N LEU A 403 1.91 -18.59 -7.67
CA LEU A 403 1.36 -18.20 -6.38
C LEU A 403 1.98 -16.87 -5.96
N ALA A 404 1.16 -15.84 -5.75
CA ALA A 404 1.58 -14.53 -5.29
C ALA A 404 0.94 -14.21 -3.94
N GLY A 405 1.74 -13.83 -2.95
CA GLY A 405 1.30 -13.31 -1.67
C GLY A 405 1.79 -11.89 -1.47
N GLN A 406 0.95 -11.02 -0.90
CA GLN A 406 1.32 -9.64 -0.62
C GLN A 406 0.68 -9.07 0.65
N TYR A 407 1.43 -8.44 1.57
CA TYR A 407 0.78 -7.74 2.70
C TYR A 407 0.20 -6.40 2.26
N LEU A 408 1.00 -5.55 1.65
CA LEU A 408 0.62 -4.18 1.33
C LEU A 408 0.99 -3.84 -0.11
N ASP A 409 0.01 -3.38 -0.88
CA ASP A 409 0.17 -2.87 -2.23
C ASP A 409 -0.27 -1.41 -2.31
N VAL A 410 0.64 -0.49 -2.64
CA VAL A 410 0.38 0.95 -2.67
C VAL A 410 0.67 1.53 -4.05
N THR A 411 -0.38 2.02 -4.69
CA THR A 411 -0.31 2.70 -5.99
C THR A 411 -0.82 4.13 -5.84
N GLY A 412 0.09 5.07 -5.57
CA GLY A 412 -0.29 6.45 -5.22
C GLY A 412 -0.86 6.60 -3.81
N GLY A 413 -1.01 7.86 -3.36
CA GLY A 413 -1.47 8.17 -2.01
C GLY A 413 -0.41 7.93 -0.94
N THR A 414 -0.83 7.92 0.32
CA THR A 414 0.06 7.85 1.49
C THR A 414 -0.43 6.76 2.44
N VAL A 415 0.49 5.91 2.92
CA VAL A 415 0.20 4.91 3.94
C VAL A 415 1.17 5.08 5.10
N ALA A 416 0.67 5.32 6.31
CA ALA A 416 1.46 5.27 7.53
C ALA A 416 1.17 3.95 8.27
N PHE A 417 2.16 3.08 8.39
CA PHE A 417 2.08 1.83 9.15
C PHE A 417 2.93 1.95 10.41
N ILE A 418 2.28 1.92 11.56
CA ILE A 418 2.87 2.29 12.85
C ILE A 418 2.58 1.20 13.88
N GLY A 419 3.62 0.67 14.53
CA GLY A 419 3.47 -0.43 15.50
C GLY A 419 2.96 -1.74 14.89
N GLY A 420 3.03 -1.86 13.57
CA GLY A 420 2.41 -2.95 12.81
C GLY A 420 3.27 -4.21 12.71
N LYS A 421 2.61 -5.35 12.47
CA LYS A 421 3.26 -6.66 12.31
C LYS A 421 2.79 -7.38 11.06
N MET A 422 3.70 -8.17 10.50
CA MET A 422 3.51 -8.97 9.29
C MET A 422 4.06 -10.38 9.56
N VAL A 423 3.25 -11.43 9.43
CA VAL A 423 3.69 -12.81 9.64
C VAL A 423 2.87 -13.74 8.75
N SER A 424 3.53 -14.50 7.87
CA SER A 424 2.86 -15.47 6.99
C SER A 424 3.83 -16.42 6.30
N HIS A 425 3.28 -17.54 5.85
CA HIS A 425 3.95 -18.50 4.98
C HIS A 425 3.06 -18.80 3.77
N MET A 426 3.67 -19.17 2.65
CA MET A 426 2.97 -19.61 1.46
C MET A 426 3.67 -20.85 0.88
N TRP A 427 2.91 -21.73 0.24
CA TRP A 427 3.54 -22.90 -0.40
C TRP A 427 2.84 -23.39 -1.67
N ILE A 428 3.66 -23.95 -2.55
CA ILE A 428 3.23 -24.82 -3.65
C ILE A 428 3.77 -26.22 -3.37
N GLN A 429 2.88 -27.20 -3.34
CA GLN A 429 3.23 -28.61 -3.18
C GLN A 429 2.65 -29.44 -4.33
N ALA A 430 3.52 -30.05 -5.15
CA ALA A 430 3.11 -30.94 -6.24
C ALA A 430 3.57 -32.38 -5.96
N ASN A 431 2.67 -33.33 -5.69
CA ASN A 431 3.04 -34.70 -5.32
C ASN A 431 2.63 -35.72 -6.40
N GLY A 432 3.55 -36.63 -6.73
CA GLY A 432 3.27 -37.75 -7.62
C GLY A 432 3.01 -37.34 -9.07
N ILE A 433 3.80 -36.39 -9.59
CA ILE A 433 3.65 -35.91 -10.97
C ILE A 433 4.30 -36.90 -11.96
N ASP A 434 3.53 -37.39 -12.93
CA ASP A 434 3.98 -38.35 -13.96
C ASP A 434 4.15 -37.68 -15.33
N ALA A 435 4.90 -38.33 -16.21
CA ALA A 435 5.00 -37.95 -17.61
C ALA A 435 3.72 -38.32 -18.38
N GLN A 436 3.35 -37.47 -19.34
CA GLN A 436 2.32 -37.77 -20.32
C GLN A 436 2.95 -37.89 -21.69
N ASP A 437 2.71 -38.99 -22.40
CA ASP A 437 3.25 -39.22 -23.74
C ASP A 437 4.79 -39.07 -23.82
N ASP A 438 5.48 -39.53 -22.75
CA ASP A 438 6.94 -39.44 -22.56
C ASP A 438 7.50 -38.00 -22.46
N GLU A 439 6.62 -37.00 -22.28
CA GLU A 439 6.97 -35.60 -21.97
C GLU A 439 6.49 -35.19 -20.57
N LEU A 440 7.32 -34.42 -19.87
CA LEU A 440 7.03 -33.86 -18.56
C LEU A 440 7.52 -32.41 -18.51
N GLN A 441 6.64 -31.48 -18.16
CA GLN A 441 7.02 -30.10 -17.88
C GLN A 441 6.40 -29.67 -16.56
N VAL A 442 7.22 -29.20 -15.62
CA VAL A 442 6.78 -28.67 -14.33
C VAL A 442 7.39 -27.28 -14.16
N ASP A 443 6.56 -26.26 -13.95
CA ASP A 443 6.98 -24.87 -13.76
C ASP A 443 6.20 -24.25 -12.60
N LEU A 444 6.80 -24.19 -11.42
CA LEU A 444 6.17 -23.76 -10.18
C LEU A 444 6.88 -22.51 -9.67
N GLN A 445 6.12 -21.44 -9.44
CA GLN A 445 6.64 -20.13 -9.05
C GLN A 445 5.84 -19.57 -7.87
N ALA A 446 6.52 -19.29 -6.76
CA ALA A 446 5.95 -18.61 -5.61
C ALA A 446 6.68 -17.28 -5.38
N GLU A 447 5.93 -16.18 -5.27
CA GLU A 447 6.45 -14.84 -4.97
C GLU A 447 5.74 -14.26 -3.75
N GLY A 448 6.47 -14.10 -2.66
CA GLY A 448 6.01 -13.51 -1.41
C GLY A 448 6.55 -12.11 -1.21
N THR A 449 5.71 -11.09 -1.37
CA THR A 449 6.12 -9.68 -1.21
C THR A 449 5.55 -9.09 0.07
N GLY A 450 6.36 -8.42 0.88
CA GLY A 450 5.84 -7.71 2.03
C GLY A 450 5.08 -6.46 1.60
N ILE A 451 5.82 -5.46 1.14
CA ILE A 451 5.30 -4.17 0.69
C ILE A 451 5.70 -3.92 -0.76
N SER A 452 4.76 -3.49 -1.59
CA SER A 452 5.03 -2.93 -2.92
C SER A 452 4.57 -1.47 -2.98
N ILE A 453 5.42 -0.63 -3.55
CA ILE A 453 5.15 0.79 -3.78
C ILE A 453 5.36 1.09 -5.25
N SER A 454 4.37 1.73 -5.85
CA SER A 454 4.40 2.16 -7.24
C SER A 454 3.67 3.49 -7.45
N GLY A 455 3.91 4.08 -8.62
CA GLY A 455 3.41 5.40 -8.98
C GLY A 455 3.99 6.47 -8.05
N LEU A 456 3.11 7.33 -7.55
CA LEU A 456 3.46 8.36 -6.56
C LEU A 456 3.18 7.90 -5.12
N GLY A 457 3.09 6.59 -4.89
CA GLY A 457 2.80 6.03 -3.57
C GLY A 457 3.86 6.37 -2.55
N ARG A 458 3.44 6.66 -1.32
CA ARG A 458 4.33 6.92 -0.18
C ARG A 458 3.97 6.03 0.97
N VAL A 459 4.97 5.37 1.56
CA VAL A 459 4.77 4.52 2.73
C VAL A 459 5.71 4.95 3.84
N TYR A 460 5.16 5.24 5.02
CA TYR A 460 5.89 5.52 6.25
C TYR A 460 5.78 4.31 7.17
N LEU A 461 6.91 3.71 7.52
CA LEU A 461 7.02 2.56 8.41
C LEU A 461 7.70 3.04 9.67
N ILE A 462 6.97 3.03 10.79
CA ILE A 462 7.42 3.62 12.04
C ILE A 462 7.22 2.59 13.14
N ASN A 463 8.28 2.27 13.89
CA ASN A 463 8.19 1.28 14.98
C ASN A 463 7.52 -0.04 14.53
N SER A 464 7.75 -0.48 13.28
CA SER A 464 7.01 -1.57 12.64
C SER A 464 7.94 -2.70 12.21
N ASN A 465 7.35 -3.88 11.98
CA ASN A 465 8.04 -5.02 11.39
C ASN A 465 7.60 -5.21 9.93
N ILE A 466 8.56 -5.13 9.03
CA ILE A 466 8.44 -5.40 7.60
C ILE A 466 8.94 -6.82 7.38
N ALA A 467 8.02 -7.75 7.12
CA ALA A 467 8.39 -9.10 6.77
C ALA A 467 8.13 -9.36 5.29
N SER A 468 8.97 -10.18 4.67
CA SER A 468 8.53 -10.90 3.47
C SER A 468 7.51 -11.98 3.85
N ILE A 469 6.93 -12.63 2.85
CA ILE A 469 6.17 -13.86 3.07
C ILE A 469 7.09 -15.02 2.72
N ALA A 470 7.28 -15.98 3.64
CA ALA A 470 8.14 -17.14 3.39
C ALA A 470 7.54 -18.02 2.29
N ALA A 471 8.23 -18.14 1.15
CA ALA A 471 7.76 -18.86 -0.03
C ALA A 471 8.43 -20.23 -0.15
N ASN A 472 7.62 -21.29 -0.24
CA ASN A 472 8.11 -22.67 -0.36
C ASN A 472 7.53 -23.38 -1.58
N VAL A 473 8.38 -24.00 -2.40
CA VAL A 473 7.99 -24.69 -3.63
C VAL A 473 8.61 -26.08 -3.67
N LEU A 474 7.78 -27.11 -3.52
CA LEU A 474 8.20 -28.50 -3.48
C LEU A 474 7.47 -29.32 -4.56
N SER A 475 8.23 -30.08 -5.35
CA SER A 475 7.66 -31.01 -6.32
C SER A 475 8.25 -32.42 -6.20
N GLN A 476 7.39 -33.43 -6.14
CA GLN A 476 7.74 -34.84 -6.25
C GLN A 476 7.26 -35.39 -7.60
N VAL A 477 8.22 -35.73 -8.47
CA VAL A 477 7.99 -36.38 -9.76
C VAL A 477 8.13 -37.89 -9.57
N SER A 478 7.14 -38.65 -10.04
CA SER A 478 7.08 -40.11 -9.95
C SER A 478 6.72 -40.71 -11.31
N VAL A 479 7.72 -40.91 -12.16
CA VAL A 479 7.48 -41.39 -13.54
C VAL A 479 7.16 -42.88 -13.55
N THR A 480 6.03 -43.26 -14.17
CA THR A 480 5.64 -44.68 -14.31
C THR A 480 5.93 -45.26 -15.69
N SER A 481 6.23 -44.41 -16.70
CA SER A 481 6.62 -44.86 -18.04
C SER A 481 7.86 -45.76 -17.98
N LEU A 482 7.92 -46.74 -18.88
CA LEU A 482 9.12 -47.57 -19.09
C LEU A 482 10.00 -47.04 -20.23
N ASN A 483 9.51 -46.05 -21.00
CA ASN A 483 10.27 -45.42 -22.06
C ASN A 483 11.06 -44.22 -21.52
N PRO A 484 12.21 -43.88 -22.11
CA PRO A 484 12.91 -42.64 -21.79
C PRO A 484 12.00 -41.42 -21.96
N VAL A 485 12.01 -40.53 -20.97
CA VAL A 485 11.20 -39.30 -20.97
C VAL A 485 12.03 -38.04 -21.21
N ASN A 486 11.41 -37.00 -21.75
CA ASN A 486 11.96 -35.64 -21.76
C ASN A 486 11.29 -34.83 -20.65
N ALA A 487 12.04 -34.52 -19.59
CA ALA A 487 11.55 -33.78 -18.43
C ALA A 487 12.21 -32.41 -18.31
N THR A 488 11.41 -31.36 -18.15
CA THR A 488 11.85 -30.00 -17.79
C THR A 488 11.16 -29.58 -16.51
N ILE A 489 11.92 -29.33 -15.45
CA ILE A 489 11.38 -29.00 -14.12
C ILE A 489 12.02 -27.69 -13.66
N SER A 490 11.18 -26.71 -13.32
CA SER A 490 11.56 -25.39 -12.84
C SER A 490 10.76 -25.08 -11.59
N ASN A 491 11.44 -24.95 -10.44
CA ASN A 491 10.84 -24.51 -9.19
C ASN A 491 11.51 -23.20 -8.77
N SER A 492 10.72 -22.17 -8.49
CA SER A 492 11.19 -20.84 -8.09
C SER A 492 10.45 -20.35 -6.86
N ALA A 493 11.19 -19.98 -5.81
CA ALA A 493 10.66 -19.39 -4.60
C ALA A 493 11.36 -18.05 -4.33
N LYS A 494 10.62 -16.95 -4.42
CA LYS A 494 11.13 -15.60 -4.22
C LYS A 494 10.40 -14.92 -3.07
N SER A 495 11.14 -14.33 -2.15
CA SER A 495 10.57 -13.51 -1.08
C SER A 495 11.25 -12.17 -1.01
N THR A 496 10.44 -11.12 -0.93
CA THR A 496 10.90 -9.73 -0.91
C THR A 496 10.21 -8.97 0.20
N ALA A 497 10.93 -8.37 1.15
CA ALA A 497 10.27 -7.63 2.23
C ALA A 497 9.67 -6.30 1.74
N ALA A 498 10.40 -5.55 0.91
CA ALA A 498 9.88 -4.33 0.31
C ALA A 498 10.39 -4.09 -1.12
N THR A 499 9.49 -3.66 -2.01
CA THR A 499 9.78 -3.25 -3.38
C THR A 499 9.26 -1.85 -3.62
N VAL A 500 10.14 -0.94 -4.04
CA VAL A 500 9.82 0.45 -4.37
C VAL A 500 10.08 0.66 -5.86
N SER A 501 9.14 0.23 -6.71
CA SER A 501 9.29 0.34 -8.17
C SER A 501 9.38 1.81 -8.62
N SER A 502 8.54 2.65 -8.00
CA SER A 502 8.43 4.10 -8.13
C SER A 502 7.76 4.62 -6.85
N GLY A 503 7.97 5.88 -6.49
CA GLY A 503 7.40 6.47 -5.27
C GLY A 503 8.39 6.51 -4.11
N THR A 504 7.91 6.48 -2.86
CA THR A 504 8.76 6.69 -1.68
C THR A 504 8.46 5.72 -0.54
N LEU A 505 9.50 5.05 -0.04
CA LEU A 505 9.50 4.36 1.23
C LEU A 505 10.26 5.19 2.26
N VAL A 506 9.67 5.41 3.43
CA VAL A 506 10.34 5.95 4.61
C VAL A 506 10.23 4.92 5.73
N SER A 507 11.36 4.45 6.27
CA SER A 507 11.42 3.49 7.37
C SER A 507 12.19 4.09 8.54
N LEU A 508 11.57 4.11 9.72
CA LEU A 508 12.13 4.67 10.96
C LEU A 508 11.92 3.68 12.10
N ASN A 509 12.97 3.42 12.88
CA ASN A 509 12.91 2.59 14.10
C ASN A 509 12.22 1.23 13.86
N SER A 510 12.46 0.61 12.71
CA SER A 510 11.72 -0.56 12.25
C SER A 510 12.62 -1.78 12.08
N ALA A 511 12.04 -2.95 11.90
CA ALA A 511 12.76 -4.16 11.51
C ALA A 511 12.30 -4.58 10.12
N ALA A 512 13.24 -4.99 9.28
CA ALA A 512 12.99 -5.56 7.96
C ALA A 512 13.58 -6.97 7.91
N HIS A 513 12.75 -7.99 7.74
CA HIS A 513 13.13 -9.39 7.77
C HIS A 513 12.67 -10.14 6.53
N VAL A 514 13.53 -11.02 6.04
CA VAL A 514 13.20 -12.01 5.02
C VAL A 514 13.51 -13.40 5.56
N ASP A 515 12.47 -14.22 5.63
CA ASP A 515 12.52 -15.61 6.10
C ASP A 515 13.10 -16.55 5.03
N PHE A 516 13.57 -17.71 5.47
CA PHE A 516 14.07 -18.77 4.60
C PHE A 516 13.02 -19.25 3.59
N ASN A 517 13.44 -19.44 2.35
CA ASN A 517 12.63 -20.03 1.28
C ASN A 517 13.19 -21.36 0.82
N GLU A 518 12.31 -22.29 0.44
CA GLU A 518 12.69 -23.58 -0.14
C GLU A 518 12.23 -23.72 -1.59
N ALA A 519 13.12 -24.18 -2.49
CA ALA A 519 12.77 -24.66 -3.83
C ALA A 519 13.38 -26.04 -4.09
N GLY A 520 12.55 -27.09 -3.99
CA GLY A 520 12.99 -28.48 -3.97
C GLY A 520 12.33 -29.37 -5.01
N VAL A 521 13.09 -30.33 -5.55
CA VAL A 521 12.57 -31.37 -6.47
C VAL A 521 13.02 -32.75 -5.98
N GLN A 522 12.07 -33.66 -5.83
CA GLN A 522 12.31 -35.09 -5.64
C GLN A 522 11.98 -35.84 -6.92
N LEU A 523 12.93 -36.63 -7.43
CA LEU A 523 12.79 -37.43 -8.65
C LEU A 523 12.76 -38.92 -8.31
N ASP A 524 11.63 -39.57 -8.56
CA ASP A 524 11.42 -41.00 -8.38
C ASP A 524 10.99 -41.66 -9.70
N GLY A 525 11.45 -42.90 -9.94
CA GLY A 525 10.94 -43.73 -11.04
C GLY A 525 11.44 -43.39 -12.46
N LEU A 526 12.40 -42.47 -12.62
CA LEU A 526 12.91 -42.09 -13.95
C LEU A 526 13.56 -43.27 -14.71
N PRO A 527 13.12 -43.56 -15.95
CA PRO A 527 13.75 -44.58 -16.80
C PRO A 527 15.19 -44.22 -17.19
N GLU A 528 16.02 -45.25 -17.42
CA GLU A 528 17.35 -45.06 -17.99
C GLU A 528 17.28 -44.32 -19.33
N GLU A 529 18.28 -43.49 -19.63
CA GLU A 529 18.37 -42.67 -20.85
C GLU A 529 17.36 -41.51 -20.97
N SER A 530 16.59 -41.22 -19.92
CA SER A 530 15.73 -40.02 -19.87
C SER A 530 16.56 -38.73 -19.90
N ASN A 531 16.04 -37.70 -20.58
CA ASN A 531 16.66 -36.38 -20.64
C ASN A 531 15.96 -35.46 -19.63
N VAL A 532 16.69 -35.00 -18.61
CA VAL A 532 16.15 -34.21 -17.51
C VAL A 532 16.88 -32.87 -17.42
N SER A 533 16.12 -31.79 -17.49
CA SER A 533 16.55 -30.42 -17.17
C SER A 533 15.87 -29.98 -15.88
N GLN A 534 16.65 -29.59 -14.87
CA GLN A 534 16.14 -29.15 -13.57
C GLN A 534 16.73 -27.77 -13.23
N GLN A 535 15.88 -26.86 -12.79
CA GLN A 535 16.26 -25.56 -12.23
C GLN A 535 15.48 -25.34 -10.93
N ASN A 536 16.21 -25.10 -9.84
CA ASN A 536 15.63 -24.74 -8.55
C ASN A 536 16.23 -23.38 -8.16
N LEU A 537 15.39 -22.36 -8.03
CA LEU A 537 15.82 -21.01 -7.70
C LEU A 537 15.17 -20.58 -6.39
N THR A 538 15.99 -20.15 -5.45
CA THR A 538 15.57 -19.44 -4.24
C THR A 538 16.14 -18.04 -4.29
N GLN A 539 15.31 -17.03 -4.01
CA GLN A 539 15.75 -15.65 -3.95
C GLN A 539 15.15 -14.95 -2.73
N LEU A 540 16.03 -14.42 -1.88
CA LEU A 540 15.68 -13.58 -0.74
C LEU A 540 16.12 -12.13 -1.03
N GLN A 541 15.22 -11.18 -0.85
CA GLN A 541 15.45 -9.76 -1.14
C GLN A 541 14.89 -8.90 -0.01
N VAL A 542 15.69 -8.14 0.76
CA VAL A 542 15.07 -7.30 1.81
C VAL A 542 14.45 -6.05 1.19
N LEU A 543 15.20 -5.35 0.35
CA LEU A 543 14.73 -4.14 -0.32
C LEU A 543 15.11 -4.14 -1.80
N GLU A 544 14.15 -3.82 -2.66
CA GLU A 544 14.38 -3.48 -4.06
C GLU A 544 13.92 -2.04 -4.32
N VAL A 545 14.77 -1.20 -4.94
CA VAL A 545 14.39 0.17 -5.33
C VAL A 545 14.59 0.34 -6.84
N GLY A 546 13.49 0.64 -7.52
CA GLY A 546 13.41 0.86 -8.95
C GLY A 546 13.95 2.22 -9.39
N GLN A 547 14.04 2.41 -10.71
CA GLN A 547 14.63 3.60 -11.34
C GLN A 547 14.02 4.93 -10.86
N GLU A 548 12.73 4.95 -10.51
CA GLU A 548 12.02 6.14 -10.03
C GLU A 548 11.64 6.00 -8.53
N GLY A 549 12.19 5.00 -7.86
CA GLY A 549 11.95 4.73 -6.46
C GLY A 549 12.90 5.53 -5.56
N THR A 550 12.36 5.99 -4.43
CA THR A 550 13.14 6.58 -3.34
C THR A 550 12.91 5.79 -2.06
N ALA A 551 13.98 5.45 -1.34
CA ALA A 551 13.89 4.86 -0.01
C ALA A 551 14.71 5.69 0.98
N GLN A 552 14.12 6.07 2.11
CA GLN A 552 14.76 6.77 3.22
C GLN A 552 14.65 5.91 4.46
N ILE A 553 15.77 5.46 5.00
CA ILE A 553 15.80 4.40 6.00
C ILE A 553 16.71 4.83 7.14
N ALA A 554 16.12 5.01 8.32
CA ALA A 554 16.85 5.32 9.52
C ALA A 554 16.54 4.31 10.63
N ASN A 555 17.58 3.99 11.40
CA ASN A 555 17.45 3.16 12.60
C ASN A 555 16.64 1.87 12.36
N THR A 556 16.91 1.21 11.23
CA THR A 556 16.22 -0.02 10.82
C THR A 556 17.20 -1.20 10.87
N VAL A 557 16.70 -2.34 11.38
CA VAL A 557 17.45 -3.60 11.37
C VAL A 557 17.05 -4.41 10.15
N PHE A 558 18.02 -4.84 9.35
CA PHE A 558 17.84 -5.70 8.19
C PHE A 558 18.29 -7.11 8.53
N LEU A 559 17.41 -8.07 8.32
CA LEU A 559 17.59 -9.46 8.70
C LEU A 559 17.33 -10.36 7.50
N MET A 560 18.21 -11.34 7.32
CA MET A 560 18.06 -12.36 6.31
C MET A 560 18.35 -13.73 6.92
N ASP A 561 17.33 -14.61 6.93
CA ASP A 561 17.44 -16.00 7.35
C ASP A 561 17.83 -16.90 6.16
N GLY A 562 19.00 -16.63 5.59
CA GLY A 562 19.54 -17.36 4.46
C GLY A 562 21.06 -17.18 4.36
N SER A 563 21.72 -17.98 3.53
CA SER A 563 23.15 -17.77 3.26
C SER A 563 23.32 -16.68 2.20
N ASP A 564 24.26 -15.75 2.40
CA ASP A 564 24.70 -14.79 1.38
C ASP A 564 25.39 -15.49 0.18
N ALA A 565 25.63 -16.80 0.27
CA ALA A 565 26.36 -17.59 -0.72
C ALA A 565 25.49 -18.15 -1.85
N ASP A 566 24.16 -18.10 -1.72
CA ASP A 566 23.26 -18.57 -2.78
C ASP A 566 23.13 -17.50 -3.89
N GLU A 567 23.46 -17.89 -5.13
CA GLU A 567 23.44 -17.01 -6.30
C GLU A 567 22.01 -16.46 -6.52
N GLY A 568 21.73 -15.25 -6.04
CA GLY A 568 20.45 -14.56 -6.23
C GLY A 568 19.90 -13.83 -4.99
N ASN A 569 20.40 -14.16 -3.79
CA ASN A 569 20.03 -13.46 -2.56
C ASN A 569 20.69 -12.08 -2.48
N ASN A 570 19.94 -11.05 -2.11
CA ASN A 570 20.42 -9.67 -2.02
C ASN A 570 19.76 -8.94 -0.85
N PHE A 571 20.53 -8.31 0.03
CA PHE A 571 19.93 -7.41 1.02
C PHE A 571 19.20 -6.25 0.34
N ILE A 572 19.90 -5.58 -0.59
CA ILE A 572 19.37 -4.41 -1.29
C ILE A 572 19.72 -4.50 -2.78
N SER A 573 18.71 -4.36 -3.64
CA SER A 573 18.84 -4.23 -5.09
C SER A 573 18.44 -2.82 -5.50
N LEU A 574 19.28 -2.13 -6.26
CA LEU A 574 19.06 -0.75 -6.70
C LEU A 574 19.17 -0.66 -8.22
N LEU A 575 18.05 -0.38 -8.87
CA LEU A 575 18.04 -0.17 -10.32
C LEU A 575 18.65 1.19 -10.68
N PRO A 576 19.25 1.35 -11.88
CA PRO A 576 19.81 2.63 -12.30
C PRO A 576 18.79 3.77 -12.21
N GLY A 577 19.11 4.83 -11.46
CA GLY A 577 18.22 5.97 -11.21
C GLY A 577 17.56 5.98 -9.82
N ALA A 578 17.55 4.83 -9.13
CA ALA A 578 17.05 4.74 -7.76
C ALA A 578 17.77 5.70 -6.80
N SER A 579 17.04 6.13 -5.77
CA SER A 579 17.57 6.91 -4.66
C SER A 579 17.38 6.16 -3.35
N LEU A 580 18.46 5.81 -2.67
CA LEU A 580 18.40 5.20 -1.34
C LEU A 580 19.16 6.12 -0.37
N TYR A 581 18.59 6.44 0.77
CA TYR A 581 19.22 7.19 1.85
C TYR A 581 19.18 6.35 3.11
N MET A 582 20.34 6.03 3.67
CA MET A 582 20.44 5.19 4.87
C MET A 582 21.23 5.90 5.97
N THR A 583 20.75 5.81 7.21
CA THR A 583 21.44 6.33 8.40
C THR A 583 21.22 5.41 9.60
N HIS A 584 22.29 5.01 10.30
CA HIS A 584 22.23 4.24 11.56
C HIS A 584 21.49 2.90 11.46
N ASN A 585 21.73 2.15 10.38
CA ASN A 585 21.09 0.85 10.15
C ASN A 585 22.04 -0.31 10.49
N VAL A 586 21.45 -1.46 10.84
CA VAL A 586 22.17 -2.69 11.18
C VAL A 586 21.73 -3.81 10.25
N PHE A 587 22.69 -4.56 9.71
CA PHE A 587 22.44 -5.73 8.88
C PHE A 587 22.93 -6.98 9.60
N TRP A 588 22.12 -8.02 9.59
CA TRP A 588 22.41 -9.29 10.26
C TRP A 588 21.96 -10.49 9.40
N VAL A 589 22.90 -11.44 9.22
CA VAL A 589 22.70 -12.74 8.58
C VAL A 589 22.81 -13.85 9.63
N TYR A 590 21.98 -14.89 9.54
CA TYR A 590 21.93 -16.00 10.51
C TYR A 590 23.30 -16.71 10.71
N GLU A 591 24.22 -16.69 9.73
CA GLU A 591 25.57 -17.26 9.86
C GLU A 591 26.58 -16.38 10.65
N GLY A 592 26.13 -15.27 11.24
CA GLY A 592 26.90 -14.50 12.23
C GLY A 592 27.75 -13.37 11.67
N ASP A 593 27.57 -13.03 10.39
CA ASP A 593 28.17 -11.82 9.80
C ASP A 593 27.26 -10.61 10.07
N PHE A 594 27.89 -9.52 10.51
CA PHE A 594 27.22 -8.28 10.88
C PHE A 594 27.84 -7.10 10.14
N CYS A 595 27.00 -6.18 9.68
CA CYS A 595 27.45 -4.91 9.14
C CYS A 595 26.64 -3.77 9.79
N LYS A 596 27.35 -2.75 10.32
CA LYS A 596 26.72 -1.51 10.81
C LYS A 596 27.11 -0.34 9.92
N ILE A 597 26.12 0.45 9.50
CA ILE A 597 26.32 1.76 8.88
C ILE A 597 26.17 2.81 9.99
N ASN A 598 27.27 3.45 10.40
CA ASN A 598 27.33 4.26 11.62
C ASN A 598 27.77 5.72 11.42
N ASP A 599 27.54 6.30 10.25
CA ASP A 599 27.82 7.72 10.04
C ASP A 599 26.53 8.53 9.85
N GLY A 600 26.48 9.71 10.48
CA GLY A 600 25.46 10.74 10.25
C GLY A 600 25.58 11.37 8.85
N THR A 601 26.04 10.61 7.87
CA THR A 601 26.10 10.95 6.46
C THR A 601 25.18 10.01 5.72
N SER A 602 24.16 10.58 5.09
CA SER A 602 23.25 9.84 4.23
C SER A 602 24.03 9.13 3.11
N CYS A 603 23.97 7.81 3.09
CA CYS A 603 24.53 7.03 1.99
C CYS A 603 23.55 7.01 0.83
N VAL A 604 23.83 7.77 -0.24
CA VAL A 604 23.22 7.54 -1.56
C VAL A 604 23.95 6.40 -2.22
N VAL A 605 23.34 5.22 -2.26
CA VAL A 605 23.89 4.09 -3.02
C VAL A 605 23.21 4.08 -4.39
N GLN A 606 24.00 4.18 -5.46
CA GLN A 606 23.56 3.80 -6.80
C GLN A 606 24.56 2.74 -7.24
N LYS A 607 24.17 1.46 -7.36
CA LYS A 607 25.14 0.43 -7.73
C LYS A 607 24.57 -0.70 -8.57
N THR A 608 25.38 -1.12 -9.55
CA THR A 608 25.13 -2.15 -10.57
C THR A 608 25.74 -3.52 -10.27
N ASP A 609 26.43 -3.72 -9.14
CA ASP A 609 27.13 -4.98 -8.85
C ASP A 609 26.98 -5.33 -7.36
N ASP A 610 26.33 -6.46 -7.07
CA ASP A 610 25.86 -7.04 -5.80
C ASP A 610 26.93 -7.28 -4.71
N ASP A 611 27.76 -6.29 -4.40
CA ASP A 611 28.87 -6.42 -3.43
C ASP A 611 29.02 -5.14 -2.61
N PHE A 612 28.49 -5.13 -1.37
CA PHE A 612 28.58 -4.00 -0.44
C PHE A 612 30.03 -3.62 -0.11
N SER A 613 30.99 -4.56 -0.21
CA SER A 613 32.42 -4.29 0.04
C SER A 613 33.09 -3.43 -1.05
N LYS A 614 32.40 -3.22 -2.19
CA LYS A 614 32.88 -2.42 -3.34
C LYS A 614 32.17 -1.07 -3.50
N CYS A 615 31.42 -0.61 -2.50
CA CYS A 615 30.86 0.74 -2.49
C CYS A 615 32.03 1.76 -2.41
N THR A 616 32.45 2.29 -3.56
CA THR A 616 33.59 3.21 -3.66
C THR A 616 33.10 4.59 -4.10
N LYS A 617 33.81 5.64 -3.67
CA LYS A 617 33.57 7.04 -4.07
C LYS A 617 33.50 7.25 -5.59
N ASP A 618 34.18 6.40 -6.35
CA ASP A 618 34.28 6.49 -7.81
C ASP A 618 33.00 6.01 -8.53
N ALA A 619 32.07 5.36 -7.82
CA ALA A 619 30.77 4.90 -8.33
C ALA A 619 29.61 5.88 -8.10
N GLY A 620 29.86 7.08 -7.58
CA GLY A 620 28.83 8.09 -7.28
C GLY A 620 28.18 7.96 -5.90
N CYS A 621 28.59 6.96 -5.10
CA CYS A 621 28.10 6.80 -3.74
C CYS A 621 28.76 7.78 -2.76
N LEU A 622 27.99 8.37 -1.85
CA LEU A 622 28.55 8.93 -0.61
C LEU A 622 29.06 7.75 0.24
N LEU A 623 30.34 7.83 0.64
CA LEU A 623 31.06 6.73 1.29
C LEU A 623 30.30 6.23 2.54
N ILE A 624 30.20 4.90 2.67
CA ILE A 624 30.11 4.24 3.97
C ILE A 624 31.51 4.36 4.58
N GLU A 625 31.76 5.38 5.41
CA GLU A 625 33.12 5.67 5.87
C GLU A 625 33.59 4.70 6.96
N ASN A 626 32.66 4.03 7.66
CA ASN A 626 32.98 3.11 8.76
C ASN A 626 32.04 1.89 8.81
N MET A 627 32.27 0.87 7.98
CA MET A 627 31.79 -0.47 8.31
C MET A 627 32.58 -0.96 9.54
N ILE A 628 31.89 -1.17 10.65
CA ILE A 628 32.45 -1.86 11.82
C ILE A 628 32.07 -3.32 11.67
N GLU A 629 33.05 -4.16 11.33
CA GLU A 629 32.95 -5.62 11.48
C GLU A 629 32.71 -5.91 12.98
N ALA A 630 31.59 -6.58 13.30
CA ALA A 630 31.20 -6.77 14.69
C ALA A 630 32.19 -7.68 15.44
N ASP A 631 32.30 -7.42 16.74
CA ASP A 631 33.04 -8.25 17.69
C ASP A 631 32.37 -9.65 17.76
N PRO A 632 33.11 -10.77 17.63
CA PRO A 632 32.59 -12.14 17.68
C PRO A 632 31.99 -12.56 19.05
N LYS A 633 31.69 -11.61 19.92
CA LYS A 633 31.16 -11.83 21.27
C LYS A 633 29.64 -11.91 21.34
N TYR A 634 28.92 -11.67 20.24
CA TYR A 634 27.47 -11.67 20.19
C TYR A 634 26.95 -12.98 19.58
N GLY A 635 26.81 -13.99 20.46
CA GLY A 635 26.02 -15.19 20.19
C GLY A 635 24.68 -15.08 20.93
N GLU A 636 23.63 -15.62 20.31
CA GLU A 636 22.28 -15.87 20.84
C GLU A 636 21.98 -15.27 22.23
N VAL A 637 21.25 -14.14 22.20
CA VAL A 637 20.52 -13.51 23.32
C VAL A 637 21.39 -12.87 24.43
N PRO A 638 21.08 -11.62 24.81
CA PRO A 638 20.13 -11.43 25.90
C PRO A 638 18.99 -10.45 25.55
N HIS A 639 17.84 -10.61 26.21
CA HIS A 639 16.65 -9.73 26.17
C HIS A 639 16.89 -8.25 26.56
N GLU A 640 18.13 -7.88 26.87
CA GLU A 640 18.53 -6.51 27.17
C GLU A 640 19.72 -6.20 26.27
N VAL A 641 19.58 -5.19 25.42
CA VAL A 641 20.71 -4.69 24.66
C VAL A 641 21.72 -4.12 25.64
N GLU A 642 22.90 -4.75 25.72
CA GLU A 642 23.91 -4.35 26.70
C GLU A 642 24.33 -2.88 26.49
N PRO A 643 24.51 -2.08 27.56
CA PRO A 643 25.02 -0.71 27.44
C PRO A 643 26.32 -0.65 26.63
N GLY A 644 26.30 0.07 25.51
CA GLY A 644 27.41 0.16 24.55
C GLY A 644 27.34 -0.82 23.37
N SER A 645 26.27 -1.60 23.25
CA SER A 645 25.96 -2.41 22.08
C SER A 645 25.83 -1.56 20.81
N PRO A 646 26.27 -2.07 19.65
CA PRO A 646 25.97 -1.42 18.37
C PRO A 646 24.47 -1.32 18.06
N LEU A 647 23.62 -2.11 18.73
CA LEU A 647 22.15 -2.03 18.63
C LEU A 647 21.54 -0.90 19.49
N ILE A 648 22.32 -0.24 20.35
CA ILE A 648 21.90 1.00 21.00
C ILE A 648 22.36 2.14 20.08
N ASP A 649 21.41 2.85 19.49
CA ASP A 649 21.75 4.09 18.82
C ASP A 649 22.21 5.13 19.86
N ASN A 650 23.20 5.95 19.52
CA ASN A 650 23.64 7.07 20.37
C ASN A 650 22.71 8.29 20.28
N GLY A 651 21.49 8.11 19.76
CA GLY A 651 20.40 9.08 19.85
C GLY A 651 20.29 9.99 18.63
N ILE A 652 20.00 9.43 17.44
CA ILE A 652 19.25 10.22 16.46
C ILE A 652 17.96 10.61 17.14
N ASP A 653 17.75 11.91 17.27
CA ASP A 653 16.43 12.44 17.55
C ASP A 653 15.62 12.39 16.24
N PRO A 654 14.51 11.64 16.15
CA PRO A 654 13.67 11.59 14.96
C PRO A 654 13.23 12.98 14.45
N ALA A 655 13.27 14.00 15.31
CA ALA A 655 13.07 15.40 14.93
C ALA A 655 14.10 15.93 13.94
N GLU A 656 15.32 15.36 13.87
CA GLU A 656 16.32 15.70 12.85
C GLU A 656 15.88 15.26 11.45
N LEU A 657 15.04 14.23 11.37
CA LEU A 657 14.42 13.76 10.13
C LEU A 657 13.05 14.43 9.88
N GLY A 658 12.65 15.36 10.75
CA GLY A 658 11.36 16.06 10.66
C GLY A 658 10.19 15.29 11.28
N PHE A 659 10.42 14.22 12.03
CA PHE A 659 9.36 13.44 12.71
C PHE A 659 9.30 13.79 14.19
N SER A 660 8.12 13.79 14.80
CA SER A 660 7.99 13.89 16.25
C SER A 660 7.60 12.53 16.83
N LEU A 661 8.60 11.66 17.01
CA LEU A 661 8.42 10.34 17.61
C LEU A 661 8.85 10.38 19.08
N THR A 662 7.94 10.01 19.98
CA THR A 662 8.22 10.03 21.43
C THR A 662 8.43 8.65 22.04
N THR A 663 8.26 7.58 21.25
CA THR A 663 8.38 6.18 21.68
C THR A 663 9.35 5.39 20.82
N ASP A 664 10.00 4.38 21.40
CA ASP A 664 10.81 3.41 20.66
C ASP A 664 9.97 2.25 20.10
N TYR A 665 10.64 1.27 19.50
CA TYR A 665 10.02 0.06 18.93
C TYR A 665 9.18 -0.73 19.95
N PHE A 666 9.54 -0.71 21.24
CA PHE A 666 8.78 -1.39 22.30
C PHE A 666 7.64 -0.52 22.87
N GLY A 667 7.42 0.67 22.30
CA GLY A 667 6.46 1.64 22.81
C GLY A 667 6.94 2.36 24.08
N GLU A 668 8.21 2.22 24.47
CA GLU A 668 8.74 2.93 25.63
C GLU A 668 9.03 4.38 25.28
N HIS A 669 8.63 5.31 26.17
CA HIS A 669 8.85 6.73 25.94
C HIS A 669 10.34 7.11 26.02
N ARG A 670 10.85 7.79 24.99
CA ARG A 670 12.26 8.20 24.87
C ARG A 670 12.37 9.73 24.77
N PRO A 671 12.99 10.41 25.76
CA PRO A 671 13.29 11.84 25.65
C PRO A 671 14.36 12.11 24.59
N LYS A 672 14.29 13.29 23.96
CA LYS A 672 15.31 13.81 23.03
C LYS A 672 16.75 13.58 23.52
N GLY A 673 17.56 12.92 22.70
CA GLY A 673 18.97 12.60 22.97
C GLY A 673 19.21 11.36 23.84
N ALA A 674 18.17 10.60 24.20
CA ALA A 674 18.32 9.24 24.66
C ALA A 674 18.59 8.30 23.48
N GLY A 675 19.37 7.24 23.67
CA GLY A 675 19.53 6.22 22.65
C GLY A 675 18.22 5.50 22.38
N TYR A 676 17.86 5.36 21.10
CA TYR A 676 16.77 4.49 20.67
C TYR A 676 17.34 3.07 20.55
N ASP A 677 16.70 2.12 21.24
CA ASP A 677 17.04 0.71 21.14
C ASP A 677 16.29 0.13 19.94
N ILE A 678 17.02 -0.44 18.99
CA ILE A 678 16.42 -1.22 17.89
C ILE A 678 16.04 -2.64 18.32
N GLY A 679 16.36 -3.00 19.58
CA GLY A 679 15.98 -4.25 20.24
C GLY A 679 16.68 -5.48 19.68
N PRO A 680 16.83 -6.56 20.49
CA PRO A 680 16.95 -7.90 19.93
C PRO A 680 15.53 -8.30 19.51
N VAL A 681 15.25 -8.33 18.21
CA VAL A 681 13.96 -8.83 17.76
C VAL A 681 13.92 -10.34 18.04
N GLU A 682 13.12 -10.76 19.03
CA GLU A 682 12.74 -12.17 19.17
C GLU A 682 11.70 -12.47 18.09
N PHE A 683 12.10 -13.27 17.10
CA PHE A 683 11.18 -13.91 16.18
C PHE A 683 10.80 -15.26 16.81
N GLU A 684 9.50 -15.47 17.05
CA GLU A 684 8.95 -16.78 17.50
C GLU A 684 8.83 -17.78 16.36
#